data_AF-A0A6F9B6J5-F1
#
_entry.id   AF-A0A6F9B6J5-F1
#
_cell.length_a   1.000
_cell.length_b   1.000
_cell.length_c   1.000
_cell.angle_alpha   90.00
_cell.angle_beta   90.00
_cell.angle_gamma   90.00
#
_symmetry.space_group_name_H-M   'P 1'
#
loop_
_entity.id
_entity.type
_entity.pdbx_description
1 polymer ?
#
loop_
_entity_poly.entity_id
_entity_poly.type
_entity_poly.pdbx_seq_one_letter_code
_entity_poly.pdbx_strand_id
1 'polypeptide(L)'
;VAGTYRDLGPGTYRDLGPGTYRHLGPGTYRDLGPGTYRDLGPHKLYLQEALSKNNTVIQFLTPAVNRSSETQVFSTFIQLDNWWRELKPFDYHPDPAFDPLTKKIITETSIIVVTGRGFEKAMTAKEAQAFVGDVPCYVNALQDDKLFLDPPSSQPQARSKRHRRRRDTSSDPLDLLIKFGNGEWVVGSVHYESNNEVPLFIIIPAVIIPMLLIILVSVYCYRRKSQQAEREYEKVKHQLENLEESVRDRCKKEFTDLMIEMEDHTNELSEGRIPFLDYKTYTDRVFFLPSKDGANDVMITGKLDIPEARKAIVAQALNQFSNLLNSKTFLINVYFASLLTVALHGKLEYYTDIMRTLLLELMGNYVDSKNPKLMLRRSETVVERMLCNWMSICLYQFLKDSAGEPLYKLFRAIKHQTEKGPVDARVKKAKYTLNDTGLLGDDVEYCVLTLQVLVHGEGPDVTPVKVLNCDTVSQVKEKIIEAVYRNLPYSQRPKVDSVTLEWRPGSTGQILSDLDLTSQKEGRWRRINTLAHYNVRDNATLVLSMVLHTQQNYDQNQDNQEERNALLEDDKVFHLVRPDELDEMKSKRGMKDKSMTKAITEIYLTRLLSVKGTLQQFVDDFFRSVLCSGKVVPPAINLPLRFWVNILKNPHFTFDVHVTEVVDASLSVIAQTFMDACTKTEHKLSRDSPSNKLLYAKEISTYKKMVDEY
;
A
#
# COMPACT_ATOMS: atom_id res chain seq x y z
N VAL A 1 -17.94 -15.67 -21.66
CA VAL A 1 -17.45 -17.06 -21.45
C VAL A 1 -16.46 -17.00 -20.31
N ALA A 2 -16.78 -17.68 -19.21
CA ALA A 2 -16.06 -17.62 -17.94
C ALA A 2 -14.66 -18.25 -18.06
N GLY A 3 -13.62 -17.54 -17.60
CA GLY A 3 -12.26 -18.07 -17.48
C GLY A 3 -12.05 -18.62 -16.06
N THR A 4 -11.78 -19.90 -15.95
CA THR A 4 -11.37 -20.59 -14.73
C THR A 4 -9.84 -20.79 -14.75
N TYR A 5 -9.16 -20.21 -13.77
CA TYR A 5 -7.75 -20.48 -13.49
C TYR A 5 -7.62 -21.83 -12.76
N ARG A 6 -6.64 -22.65 -13.14
CA ARG A 6 -6.21 -23.87 -12.42
C ARG A 6 -4.92 -23.58 -11.67
N ASP A 7 -4.93 -23.87 -10.38
CA ASP A 7 -3.79 -23.78 -9.47
C ASP A 7 -2.72 -24.86 -9.76
N LEU A 8 -1.46 -24.44 -9.68
CA LEU A 8 -0.26 -25.28 -9.74
C LEU A 8 0.10 -25.73 -8.32
N GLY A 9 0.08 -27.04 -8.07
CA GLY A 9 0.53 -27.64 -6.81
C GLY A 9 2.07 -27.80 -6.73
N PRO A 10 2.66 -27.79 -5.52
CA PRO A 10 4.11 -27.87 -5.33
C PRO A 10 4.66 -29.31 -5.40
N GLY A 11 5.87 -29.44 -5.93
CA GLY A 11 6.55 -30.71 -6.21
C GLY A 11 7.18 -31.40 -4.99
N THR A 12 7.36 -32.72 -5.10
CA THR A 12 8.04 -33.57 -4.13
C THR A 12 9.20 -34.33 -4.77
N TYR A 13 10.39 -34.17 -4.19
CA TYR A 13 11.64 -34.85 -4.53
C TYR A 13 11.59 -36.36 -4.20
N ARG A 14 12.32 -37.18 -4.96
CA ARG A 14 12.58 -38.61 -4.66
C ARG A 14 14.05 -38.83 -4.35
N ASP A 15 14.31 -39.42 -3.19
CA ASP A 15 15.62 -39.83 -2.67
C ASP A 15 16.18 -41.07 -3.40
N LEU A 16 17.49 -41.08 -3.63
CA LEU A 16 18.27 -42.26 -4.05
C LEU A 16 19.28 -42.59 -2.93
N GLY A 17 19.18 -43.79 -2.35
CA GLY A 17 20.03 -44.31 -1.27
C GLY A 17 21.37 -44.92 -1.73
N PRO A 18 22.28 -45.30 -0.80
CA PRO A 18 23.69 -45.57 -1.08
C PRO A 18 24.14 -47.06 -1.01
N GLY A 19 25.33 -47.34 -1.60
CA GLY A 19 26.20 -48.54 -1.35
C GLY A 19 26.20 -49.59 -2.48
N THR A 20 27.25 -50.35 -2.82
CA THR A 20 28.60 -50.61 -2.26
C THR A 20 29.44 -51.46 -3.25
N TYR A 21 30.77 -51.43 -3.11
CA TYR A 21 31.79 -52.17 -3.90
C TYR A 21 31.77 -53.70 -3.77
N ARG A 22 32.34 -54.41 -4.77
CA ARG A 22 32.80 -55.82 -4.65
C ARG A 22 34.21 -56.06 -5.23
N HIS A 23 34.92 -56.95 -4.54
CA HIS A 23 36.35 -57.28 -4.54
C HIS A 23 36.82 -58.31 -5.60
N LEU A 24 38.15 -58.33 -5.80
CA LEU A 24 39.04 -59.09 -6.70
C LEU A 24 39.23 -60.61 -6.44
N GLY A 25 39.73 -61.33 -7.46
CA GLY A 25 40.78 -62.39 -7.37
C GLY A 25 40.57 -63.61 -8.30
N PRO A 26 41.56 -64.51 -8.54
CA PRO A 26 43.03 -64.44 -8.46
C PRO A 26 43.75 -64.89 -9.77
N GLY A 27 45.08 -64.74 -9.84
CA GLY A 27 45.92 -65.14 -10.99
C GLY A 27 46.39 -66.61 -10.99
N THR A 28 46.95 -67.03 -12.14
CA THR A 28 47.70 -68.30 -12.30
C THR A 28 48.89 -68.11 -13.24
N TYR A 29 50.07 -68.49 -12.76
CA TYR A 29 51.34 -68.62 -13.49
C TYR A 29 51.29 -69.73 -14.56
N ARG A 30 52.05 -69.59 -15.65
CA ARG A 30 52.56 -70.73 -16.43
C ARG A 30 53.91 -70.43 -17.07
N ASP A 31 54.79 -71.42 -16.93
CA ASP A 31 56.21 -71.46 -17.26
C ASP A 31 56.53 -71.40 -18.77
N LEU A 32 57.72 -70.86 -19.06
CA LEU A 32 58.37 -70.86 -20.36
C LEU A 32 58.96 -72.25 -20.68
N GLY A 33 58.57 -72.82 -21.82
CA GLY A 33 59.17 -73.99 -22.45
C GLY A 33 59.71 -73.68 -23.86
N PRO A 34 60.72 -74.43 -24.35
CA PRO A 34 61.68 -73.99 -25.37
C PRO A 34 61.17 -74.16 -26.81
N GLY A 35 61.78 -73.41 -27.72
CA GLY A 35 61.27 -73.13 -29.07
C GLY A 35 61.43 -74.23 -30.13
N THR A 36 60.87 -73.94 -31.30
CA THR A 36 61.26 -74.48 -32.61
C THR A 36 60.85 -73.48 -33.70
N TYR A 37 61.71 -73.37 -34.70
CA TYR A 37 61.62 -72.50 -35.87
C TYR A 37 60.34 -72.75 -36.69
N ARG A 38 59.68 -71.66 -37.13
CA ARG A 38 58.66 -71.71 -38.19
C ARG A 38 59.36 -71.64 -39.55
N ASP A 39 59.25 -72.71 -40.33
CA ASP A 39 59.43 -72.66 -41.77
C ASP A 39 58.24 -71.89 -42.37
N LEU A 40 58.50 -70.72 -42.96
CA LEU A 40 57.54 -69.97 -43.78
C LEU A 40 57.86 -70.24 -45.25
N GLY A 41 56.88 -70.82 -45.94
CA GLY A 41 56.87 -70.99 -47.40
C GLY A 41 56.92 -69.66 -48.18
N PRO A 42 56.81 -69.72 -49.52
CA PRO A 42 57.68 -68.98 -50.44
C PRO A 42 57.39 -67.47 -50.45
N HIS A 43 58.35 -66.67 -49.98
CA HIS A 43 58.36 -65.22 -50.15
C HIS A 43 58.70 -64.86 -51.61
N LYS A 44 57.76 -64.20 -52.33
CA LYS A 44 58.01 -63.62 -53.64
C LYS A 44 58.96 -62.42 -53.48
N LEU A 45 60.20 -62.56 -53.97
CA LEU A 45 61.19 -61.48 -54.00
C LEU A 45 60.97 -60.58 -55.21
N TYR A 46 60.86 -59.27 -54.98
CA TYR A 46 60.78 -58.24 -56.01
C TYR A 46 62.08 -57.43 -55.99
N LEU A 47 62.79 -57.36 -57.13
CA LEU A 47 64.03 -56.58 -57.28
C LEU A 47 63.71 -55.30 -58.06
N GLN A 48 64.07 -54.14 -57.51
CA GLN A 48 63.90 -52.84 -58.16
C GLN A 48 65.22 -52.07 -58.15
N GLU A 49 65.63 -51.56 -59.30
CA GLU A 49 66.80 -50.69 -59.40
C GLU A 49 66.48 -49.27 -58.90
N ALA A 50 67.51 -48.57 -58.39
CA ALA A 50 67.34 -47.22 -57.87
C ALA A 50 66.93 -46.24 -58.97
N LEU A 51 65.87 -45.48 -58.71
CA LEU A 51 65.30 -44.49 -59.63
C LEU A 51 66.17 -43.23 -59.73
N SER A 52 66.79 -42.81 -58.62
CA SER A 52 67.77 -41.72 -58.61
C SER A 52 68.87 -42.01 -57.59
N LYS A 53 70.13 -41.70 -57.94
CA LYS A 53 71.31 -41.88 -57.10
C LYS A 53 72.04 -40.54 -56.99
N ASN A 54 72.07 -39.95 -55.80
CA ASN A 54 72.92 -38.80 -55.48
C ASN A 54 73.88 -39.19 -54.35
N ASN A 55 74.93 -38.40 -54.10
CA ASN A 55 76.02 -38.76 -53.17
C ASN A 55 75.56 -39.03 -51.73
N THR A 56 74.37 -38.58 -51.33
CA THR A 56 73.81 -38.76 -49.98
C THR A 56 72.48 -39.53 -49.92
N VAL A 57 71.75 -39.67 -51.03
CA VAL A 57 70.41 -40.29 -51.05
C VAL A 57 70.24 -41.14 -52.31
N ILE A 58 69.74 -42.36 -52.13
CA ILE A 58 69.33 -43.26 -53.20
C ILE A 58 67.83 -43.50 -53.06
N GLN A 59 67.06 -43.21 -54.11
CA GLN A 59 65.61 -43.34 -54.13
C GLN A 59 65.20 -44.57 -54.94
N PHE A 60 64.29 -45.37 -54.39
CA PHE A 60 63.72 -46.55 -55.04
C PHE A 60 62.21 -46.38 -55.17
N LEU A 61 61.62 -46.95 -56.22
CA LEU A 61 60.18 -47.12 -56.30
C LEU A 61 59.77 -48.38 -55.54
N THR A 62 58.69 -48.30 -54.79
CA THR A 62 58.12 -49.47 -54.14
C THR A 62 57.36 -50.31 -55.18
N PRO A 63 57.39 -51.66 -55.10
CA PRO A 63 56.79 -52.54 -56.10
C PRO A 63 55.27 -52.34 -56.18
N ALA A 64 54.72 -52.35 -57.39
CA ALA A 64 53.29 -52.26 -57.59
C ALA A 64 52.60 -53.58 -57.17
N VAL A 65 51.72 -53.51 -56.18
CA VAL A 65 50.96 -54.67 -55.67
C VAL A 65 49.57 -54.69 -56.29
N ASN A 66 49.09 -55.87 -56.71
CA ASN A 66 47.72 -56.04 -57.19
C ASN A 66 46.73 -55.80 -56.04
N ARG A 67 45.69 -54.99 -56.30
CA ARG A 67 44.62 -54.65 -55.35
C ARG A 67 44.03 -55.90 -54.70
N SER A 68 44.51 -56.21 -53.51
CA SER A 68 44.07 -57.36 -52.70
C SER A 68 43.57 -56.82 -51.36
N SER A 69 42.57 -57.48 -50.79
CA SER A 69 41.81 -57.01 -49.63
C SER A 69 42.49 -57.22 -48.28
N GLU A 70 43.71 -57.78 -48.26
CA GLU A 70 44.47 -58.09 -47.04
C GLU A 70 45.76 -57.26 -46.97
N THR A 71 46.16 -56.87 -45.76
CA THR A 71 47.40 -56.10 -45.54
C THR A 71 48.62 -56.98 -45.77
N GLN A 72 49.54 -56.54 -46.62
CA GLN A 72 50.76 -57.30 -46.95
C GLN A 72 51.99 -56.63 -46.34
N VAL A 73 52.72 -57.37 -45.50
CA VAL A 73 53.95 -56.92 -44.85
C VAL A 73 55.13 -57.21 -45.77
N PHE A 74 55.91 -56.19 -46.15
CA PHE A 74 57.10 -56.36 -46.96
C PHE A 74 58.36 -56.03 -46.16
N SER A 75 59.27 -57.00 -46.12
CA SER A 75 60.63 -56.79 -45.63
C SER A 75 61.52 -56.42 -46.82
N THR A 76 62.19 -55.27 -46.74
CA THR A 76 62.96 -54.71 -47.86
C THR A 76 64.44 -54.83 -47.59
N PHE A 77 65.20 -55.31 -48.57
CA PHE A 77 66.65 -55.42 -48.49
C PHE A 77 67.27 -54.54 -49.57
N ILE A 78 68.28 -53.75 -49.21
CA ILE A 78 69.10 -53.03 -50.18
C ILE A 78 70.41 -53.79 -50.36
N GLN A 79 70.73 -54.07 -51.62
CA GLN A 79 72.04 -54.55 -52.04
C GLN A 79 72.79 -53.40 -52.72
N LEU A 80 73.97 -53.06 -52.19
CA LEU A 80 74.92 -52.14 -52.80
C LEU A 80 76.25 -52.89 -52.96
N ASP A 81 76.57 -53.28 -54.18
CA ASP A 81 77.70 -54.15 -54.52
C ASP A 81 77.71 -55.44 -53.65
N ASN A 82 78.69 -55.59 -52.77
CA ASN A 82 78.85 -56.73 -51.86
C ASN A 82 78.18 -56.53 -50.49
N TRP A 83 77.44 -55.45 -50.29
CA TRP A 83 76.83 -55.08 -49.02
C TRP A 83 75.31 -55.32 -49.04
N TRP A 84 74.81 -56.13 -48.12
CA TRP A 84 73.37 -56.42 -47.93
C TRP A 84 72.91 -55.89 -46.58
N ARG A 85 71.85 -55.07 -46.58
CA ARG A 85 71.25 -54.58 -45.33
C ARG A 85 69.72 -54.60 -45.41
N GLU A 86 69.09 -55.12 -44.36
CA GLU A 86 67.65 -55.05 -44.17
C GLU A 86 67.24 -53.63 -43.75
N LEU A 87 66.26 -53.09 -44.46
CA LEU A 87 65.57 -51.86 -44.11
C LEU A 87 64.35 -52.15 -43.24
N LYS A 88 63.85 -51.12 -42.59
CA LYS A 88 62.62 -51.21 -41.80
C LYS A 88 61.48 -51.75 -42.70
N PRO A 89 60.78 -52.82 -42.28
CA PRO A 89 59.65 -53.34 -43.03
C PRO A 89 58.52 -52.31 -43.09
N PHE A 90 57.74 -52.36 -44.15
CA PHE A 90 56.56 -51.52 -44.33
C PHE A 90 55.39 -52.35 -44.87
N ASP A 91 54.18 -51.87 -44.61
CA ASP A 91 52.95 -52.60 -44.90
C ASP A 91 52.17 -51.92 -46.00
N TYR A 92 51.69 -52.69 -46.97
CA TYR A 92 50.69 -52.25 -47.93
C TYR A 92 49.30 -52.48 -47.37
N HIS A 93 48.52 -51.40 -47.25
CA HIS A 93 47.12 -51.44 -46.86
C HIS A 93 46.19 -51.37 -48.10
N PRO A 94 44.97 -51.92 -48.02
CA PRO A 94 43.99 -51.79 -49.09
C PRO A 94 43.52 -50.33 -49.29
N ASP A 95 43.07 -50.01 -50.51
CA ASP A 95 42.52 -48.70 -50.85
C ASP A 95 41.34 -48.33 -49.91
N PRO A 96 41.21 -47.04 -49.51
CA PRO A 96 40.15 -46.61 -48.59
C PRO A 96 38.76 -46.76 -49.22
N ALA A 97 37.78 -47.08 -48.38
CA ALA A 97 36.37 -47.19 -48.78
C ALA A 97 35.57 -46.00 -48.26
N PHE A 98 34.74 -45.39 -49.11
CA PHE A 98 33.90 -44.24 -48.77
C PHE A 98 32.42 -44.66 -48.71
N ASP A 99 31.73 -44.26 -47.65
CA ASP A 99 30.28 -44.46 -47.51
C ASP A 99 29.52 -43.26 -48.12
N PRO A 100 28.29 -43.46 -48.64
CA PRO A 100 27.51 -42.39 -49.25
C PRO A 100 27.13 -41.30 -48.24
N LEU A 101 27.25 -40.04 -48.66
CA LEU A 101 27.08 -38.86 -47.80
C LEU A 101 25.68 -38.78 -47.15
N THR A 102 25.63 -38.60 -45.82
CA THR A 102 24.39 -38.61 -45.03
C THR A 102 23.63 -37.27 -45.00
N LYS A 103 24.31 -36.13 -45.20
CA LYS A 103 23.69 -34.79 -45.27
C LYS A 103 23.95 -34.14 -46.63
N LYS A 104 22.87 -33.79 -47.34
CA LYS A 104 22.92 -33.25 -48.71
C LYS A 104 22.75 -31.72 -48.82
N ILE A 105 22.61 -31.02 -47.69
CA ILE A 105 22.39 -29.55 -47.63
C ILE A 105 23.56 -28.91 -46.87
N ILE A 106 24.26 -27.96 -47.50
CA ILE A 106 25.37 -27.18 -46.94
C ILE A 106 24.87 -25.77 -46.60
N THR A 107 25.19 -25.32 -45.39
CA THR A 107 25.07 -23.91 -44.96
C THR A 107 26.48 -23.29 -44.84
N GLU A 108 26.60 -21.97 -44.98
CA GLU A 108 27.89 -21.24 -45.04
C GLU A 108 28.83 -21.49 -43.84
N THR A 109 28.34 -22.06 -42.75
CA THR A 109 29.10 -22.33 -41.52
C THR A 109 29.14 -23.82 -41.12
N SER A 110 28.65 -24.73 -41.96
CA SER A 110 28.60 -26.17 -41.64
C SER A 110 29.76 -26.98 -42.23
N ILE A 111 30.44 -27.78 -41.39
CA ILE A 111 31.52 -28.70 -41.81
C ILE A 111 30.90 -29.93 -42.50
N ILE A 112 31.44 -30.32 -43.66
CA ILE A 112 31.05 -31.53 -44.39
C ILE A 112 31.82 -32.70 -43.79
N VAL A 113 31.10 -33.70 -43.28
CA VAL A 113 31.70 -34.92 -42.71
C VAL A 113 31.48 -36.08 -43.68
N VAL A 114 32.58 -36.62 -44.18
CA VAL A 114 32.58 -37.82 -45.03
C VAL A 114 32.99 -39.02 -44.18
N THR A 115 32.18 -40.07 -44.19
CA THR A 115 32.44 -41.31 -43.44
C THR A 115 32.99 -42.39 -44.36
N GLY A 116 33.85 -43.25 -43.83
CA GLY A 116 34.38 -44.40 -44.55
C GLY A 116 35.30 -45.22 -43.68
N ARG A 117 36.25 -45.94 -44.29
CA ARG A 117 37.19 -46.81 -43.58
C ARG A 117 38.58 -46.76 -44.18
N GLY A 118 39.59 -46.68 -43.32
CA GLY A 118 41.01 -46.80 -43.67
C GLY A 118 41.66 -45.51 -44.15
N PHE A 119 41.14 -44.33 -43.77
CA PHE A 119 41.65 -43.06 -44.26
C PHE A 119 43.03 -42.71 -43.72
N GLU A 120 43.29 -42.90 -42.41
CA GLU A 120 44.59 -42.59 -41.79
C GLU A 120 45.70 -43.49 -42.32
N LYS A 121 45.35 -44.73 -42.67
CA LYS A 121 46.29 -45.69 -43.26
C LYS A 121 46.58 -45.40 -44.72
N ALA A 122 45.68 -44.71 -45.42
CA ALA A 122 45.83 -44.40 -46.83
C ALA A 122 46.69 -43.15 -47.05
N MET A 123 46.50 -42.07 -46.28
CA MET A 123 47.25 -40.83 -46.47
C MET A 123 47.12 -39.84 -45.30
N THR A 124 47.98 -38.81 -45.26
CA THR A 124 47.89 -37.73 -44.27
C THR A 124 46.92 -36.61 -44.68
N ALA A 125 46.34 -35.90 -43.71
CA ALA A 125 45.37 -34.82 -43.96
C ALA A 125 45.88 -33.71 -44.91
N LYS A 126 47.20 -33.43 -44.92
CA LYS A 126 47.80 -32.39 -45.76
C LYS A 126 47.94 -32.79 -47.23
N GLU A 127 47.97 -34.09 -47.50
CA GLU A 127 48.14 -34.64 -48.85
C GLU A 127 46.79 -34.99 -49.50
N ALA A 128 45.75 -35.20 -48.69
CA ALA A 128 44.39 -35.41 -49.16
C ALA A 128 43.82 -34.15 -49.85
N GLN A 129 43.20 -34.33 -51.01
CA GLN A 129 42.55 -33.25 -51.75
C GLN A 129 41.06 -33.55 -51.92
N ALA A 130 40.20 -32.57 -51.65
CA ALA A 130 38.76 -32.67 -51.86
C ALA A 130 38.27 -31.51 -52.73
N PHE A 131 37.24 -31.76 -53.54
CA PHE A 131 36.65 -30.79 -54.46
C PHE A 131 35.14 -30.87 -54.41
N VAL A 132 34.46 -29.73 -54.26
CA VAL A 132 33.01 -29.60 -54.45
C VAL A 132 32.80 -28.89 -55.78
N GLY A 133 32.26 -29.60 -56.78
CA GLY A 133 32.16 -29.08 -58.14
C GLY A 133 33.55 -28.81 -58.73
N ASP A 134 33.83 -27.55 -59.08
CA ASP A 134 35.12 -27.11 -59.65
C ASP A 134 36.10 -26.48 -58.64
N VAL A 135 35.70 -26.27 -57.38
CA VAL A 135 36.49 -25.57 -56.36
C VAL A 135 37.10 -26.54 -55.34
N PRO A 136 38.40 -26.42 -54.99
CA PRO A 136 39.02 -27.23 -53.94
C PRO A 136 38.51 -26.85 -52.55
N CYS A 137 38.25 -27.86 -51.71
CA CYS A 137 37.84 -27.71 -50.32
C CYS A 137 39.01 -28.05 -49.40
N TYR A 138 39.16 -27.28 -48.32
CA TYR A 138 40.22 -27.53 -47.35
C TYR A 138 39.86 -28.70 -46.43
N VAL A 139 40.79 -29.64 -46.29
CA VAL A 139 40.66 -30.79 -45.38
C VAL A 139 41.13 -30.36 -44.01
N ASN A 140 40.20 -30.18 -43.06
CA ASN A 140 40.53 -29.71 -41.72
C ASN A 140 41.17 -30.79 -40.85
N ALA A 141 40.59 -31.99 -40.86
CA ALA A 141 41.07 -33.13 -40.08
C ALA A 141 40.70 -34.44 -40.75
N LEU A 142 41.58 -35.44 -40.63
CA LEU A 142 41.40 -36.78 -41.17
C LEU A 142 41.59 -37.78 -40.03
N GLN A 143 40.55 -38.56 -39.76
CA GLN A 143 40.51 -39.70 -38.84
C GLN A 143 40.31 -40.98 -39.64
N ASP A 144 40.63 -42.15 -39.08
CA ASP A 144 40.59 -43.42 -39.83
C ASP A 144 39.21 -43.76 -40.42
N ASP A 145 38.12 -43.29 -39.80
CA ASP A 145 36.73 -43.49 -40.24
C ASP A 145 36.02 -42.23 -40.74
N LYS A 146 36.62 -41.03 -40.58
CA LYS A 146 35.97 -39.75 -40.87
C LYS A 146 36.91 -38.69 -41.44
N LEU A 147 36.43 -37.98 -42.45
CA LEU A 147 37.10 -36.83 -43.06
C LEU A 147 36.25 -35.57 -42.89
N PHE A 148 36.85 -34.51 -42.34
CA PHE A 148 36.20 -33.22 -42.11
C PHE A 148 36.66 -32.20 -43.15
N LEU A 149 35.71 -31.67 -43.93
CA LEU A 149 35.95 -30.73 -45.02
C LEU A 149 35.21 -29.42 -44.74
N ASP A 150 35.87 -28.30 -45.01
CA ASP A 150 35.21 -27.00 -44.97
C ASP A 150 34.59 -26.66 -46.34
N PRO A 151 33.31 -26.25 -46.39
CA PRO A 151 32.68 -25.87 -47.64
C PRO A 151 33.29 -24.55 -48.18
N PRO A 152 33.36 -24.39 -49.51
CA PRO A 152 33.83 -23.13 -50.09
C PRO A 152 32.83 -22.01 -49.83
N SER A 153 33.33 -20.83 -49.41
CA SER A 153 32.53 -19.65 -49.03
C SER A 153 31.74 -19.00 -50.18
N SER A 154 31.98 -19.42 -51.43
CA SER A 154 31.25 -18.94 -52.62
C SER A 154 30.77 -20.12 -53.45
N GLN A 155 29.51 -20.11 -53.89
CA GLN A 155 28.87 -21.21 -54.61
C GLN A 155 29.62 -21.58 -55.92
N PRO A 156 30.20 -22.79 -56.05
CA PRO A 156 30.95 -23.23 -57.24
C PRO A 156 30.08 -23.52 -58.46
N GLN A 157 30.68 -23.59 -59.66
CA GLN A 157 29.99 -24.02 -60.89
C GLN A 157 30.17 -25.52 -61.13
N ALA A 158 29.16 -26.19 -61.70
CA ALA A 158 29.25 -27.63 -61.98
C ALA A 158 30.39 -27.93 -62.98
N ARG A 159 31.34 -28.79 -62.59
CA ARG A 159 32.56 -29.13 -63.37
C ARG A 159 32.28 -29.87 -64.69
N SER A 160 31.05 -30.35 -64.90
CA SER A 160 30.65 -31.16 -66.06
C SER A 160 29.94 -30.32 -67.15
N LYS A 161 30.57 -30.22 -68.34
CA LYS A 161 29.98 -29.61 -69.55
C LYS A 161 28.89 -30.46 -70.23
N ARG A 162 28.48 -31.60 -69.66
CA ARG A 162 27.59 -32.56 -70.34
C ARG A 162 26.09 -32.46 -70.00
N HIS A 163 25.70 -31.61 -69.04
CA HIS A 163 24.29 -31.33 -68.71
C HIS A 163 23.85 -29.90 -69.01
N ARG A 164 24.38 -29.29 -70.06
CA ARG A 164 23.87 -28.02 -70.62
C ARG A 164 22.67 -28.28 -71.53
N ARG A 165 21.54 -28.77 -71.01
CA ARG A 165 20.22 -28.76 -71.69
C ARG A 165 19.10 -29.29 -70.78
N ARG A 166 18.76 -28.54 -69.73
CA ARG A 166 17.37 -28.44 -69.25
C ARG A 166 17.25 -27.15 -68.45
N ARG A 167 16.20 -26.41 -68.76
CA ARG A 167 15.91 -25.10 -68.19
C ARG A 167 14.94 -25.35 -67.06
N ASP A 168 15.45 -25.56 -65.85
CA ASP A 168 14.66 -25.55 -64.62
C ASP A 168 15.49 -24.91 -63.51
N THR A 169 14.93 -23.86 -62.93
CA THR A 169 15.43 -23.10 -61.78
C THR A 169 15.23 -23.90 -60.50
N SER A 170 16.03 -24.96 -60.33
CA SER A 170 16.29 -25.58 -59.04
C SER A 170 17.77 -25.88 -58.96
N SER A 171 18.44 -25.43 -57.90
CA SER A 171 19.86 -25.66 -57.60
C SER A 171 20.36 -27.03 -58.08
N ASP A 172 21.14 -27.08 -59.16
CA ASP A 172 21.70 -28.33 -59.68
C ASP A 172 22.66 -28.94 -58.64
N PRO A 173 22.57 -30.25 -58.35
CA PRO A 173 23.44 -30.93 -57.37
C PRO A 173 24.91 -30.87 -57.79
N LEU A 174 25.79 -30.42 -56.89
CA LEU A 174 27.24 -30.37 -57.11
C LEU A 174 27.91 -31.63 -56.54
N ASP A 175 28.71 -32.32 -57.35
CA ASP A 175 29.41 -33.55 -56.94
C ASP A 175 30.62 -33.26 -56.05
N LEU A 176 30.75 -34.01 -54.94
CA LEU A 176 31.89 -34.00 -54.03
C LEU A 176 32.86 -35.12 -54.42
N LEU A 177 34.03 -34.72 -54.90
CA LEU A 177 35.13 -35.59 -55.33
C LEU A 177 36.26 -35.57 -54.30
N ILE A 178 36.72 -36.74 -53.86
CA ILE A 178 37.87 -36.90 -52.98
C ILE A 178 38.99 -37.61 -53.74
N LYS A 179 40.18 -37.04 -53.68
CA LYS A 179 41.37 -37.55 -54.34
C LYS A 179 42.44 -37.89 -53.30
N PHE A 180 42.69 -39.19 -53.14
CA PHE A 180 43.81 -39.69 -52.34
C PHE A 180 44.88 -40.28 -53.29
N GLY A 181 46.02 -39.59 -53.39
CA GLY A 181 47.09 -39.93 -54.30
C GLY A 181 46.62 -39.94 -55.76
N ASN A 182 46.68 -41.11 -56.40
CA ASN A 182 46.21 -41.31 -57.78
C ASN A 182 44.77 -41.85 -57.87
N GLY A 183 44.10 -42.13 -56.75
CA GLY A 183 42.70 -42.56 -56.73
C GLY A 183 41.73 -41.39 -56.64
N GLU A 184 40.64 -41.44 -57.39
CA GLU A 184 39.58 -40.42 -57.41
C GLU A 184 38.22 -41.09 -57.12
N TRP A 185 37.52 -40.63 -56.08
CA TRP A 185 36.23 -41.17 -55.65
C TRP A 185 35.19 -40.06 -55.55
N VAL A 186 34.03 -40.27 -56.18
CA VAL A 186 32.86 -39.38 -56.05
C VAL A 186 31.98 -39.91 -54.92
N VAL A 187 31.87 -39.16 -53.83
CA VAL A 187 31.26 -39.64 -52.58
C VAL A 187 29.78 -39.24 -52.44
N GLY A 188 29.33 -38.25 -53.22
CA GLY A 188 27.92 -37.86 -53.32
C GLY A 188 27.73 -36.45 -53.87
N SER A 189 26.48 -35.97 -53.97
CA SER A 189 26.16 -34.62 -54.46
C SER A 189 25.49 -33.75 -53.38
N VAL A 190 25.78 -32.44 -53.37
CA VAL A 190 25.40 -31.50 -52.29
C VAL A 190 24.75 -30.21 -52.82
N HIS A 191 23.86 -29.59 -52.02
CA HIS A 191 23.07 -28.38 -52.37
C HIS A 191 23.25 -27.24 -51.35
N TYR A 192 23.22 -25.99 -51.80
CA TYR A 192 23.25 -24.79 -50.96
C TYR A 192 21.82 -24.25 -50.70
N GLU A 193 21.54 -23.79 -49.47
CA GLU A 193 20.22 -23.28 -49.06
C GLU A 193 19.98 -21.84 -49.55
N SER A 194 18.86 -21.58 -50.25
CA SER A 194 18.47 -20.24 -50.71
C SER A 194 17.57 -19.53 -49.69
N ASN A 195 18.01 -18.41 -49.10
CA ASN A 195 17.18 -17.62 -48.18
C ASN A 195 16.13 -16.78 -48.94
N ASN A 196 14.84 -17.05 -48.71
CA ASN A 196 13.73 -16.18 -49.13
C ASN A 196 13.51 -15.07 -48.08
N GLU A 197 14.12 -13.90 -48.28
CA GLU A 197 13.86 -12.72 -47.45
C GLU A 197 12.55 -12.02 -47.89
N VAL A 198 11.55 -11.97 -47.00
CA VAL A 198 10.30 -11.23 -47.26
C VAL A 198 10.55 -9.72 -47.11
N PRO A 199 10.19 -8.88 -48.09
CA PRO A 199 10.55 -7.45 -48.07
C PRO A 199 9.83 -6.66 -46.98
N LEU A 200 10.61 -5.83 -46.25
CA LEU A 200 10.16 -5.01 -45.09
C LEU A 200 8.94 -4.09 -45.37
N PHE A 201 8.71 -3.69 -46.62
CA PHE A 201 7.55 -2.85 -47.01
C PHE A 201 6.19 -3.52 -46.73
N ILE A 202 6.12 -4.86 -46.66
CA ILE A 202 4.87 -5.58 -46.33
C ILE A 202 4.63 -5.62 -44.81
N ILE A 203 5.71 -5.69 -44.02
CA ILE A 203 5.64 -5.86 -42.56
C ILE A 203 5.22 -4.55 -41.87
N ILE A 204 5.74 -3.40 -42.33
CA ILE A 204 5.51 -2.10 -41.68
C ILE A 204 4.01 -1.69 -41.68
N PRO A 205 3.27 -1.75 -42.80
CA PRO A 205 1.83 -1.45 -42.81
C PRO A 205 1.02 -2.47 -42.01
N ALA A 206 1.40 -3.74 -42.05
CA ALA A 206 0.71 -4.82 -41.35
C ALA A 206 0.75 -4.67 -39.81
N VAL A 207 1.75 -3.97 -39.27
CA VAL A 207 1.86 -3.70 -37.82
C VAL A 207 1.28 -2.32 -37.45
N ILE A 208 1.54 -1.29 -38.25
CA ILE A 208 1.14 0.10 -37.93
C ILE A 208 -0.38 0.28 -38.01
N ILE A 209 -1.03 -0.29 -39.03
CA ILE A 209 -2.48 -0.14 -39.23
C ILE A 209 -3.30 -0.70 -38.06
N PRO A 210 -3.08 -1.95 -37.58
CA PRO A 210 -3.80 -2.46 -36.41
C PRO A 210 -3.42 -1.71 -35.12
N MET A 211 -2.16 -1.26 -34.96
CA MET A 211 -1.76 -0.43 -33.82
C MET A 211 -2.57 0.88 -33.76
N LEU A 212 -2.70 1.60 -34.87
CA LEU A 212 -3.48 2.84 -34.93
C LEU A 212 -4.98 2.59 -34.67
N LEU A 213 -5.51 1.48 -35.15
CA LEU A 213 -6.91 1.09 -34.93
C LEU A 213 -7.17 0.81 -33.44
N ILE A 214 -6.26 0.10 -32.76
CA ILE A 214 -6.33 -0.14 -31.31
C ILE A 214 -6.26 1.18 -30.53
N ILE A 215 -5.38 2.11 -30.91
CA ILE A 215 -5.29 3.42 -30.26
C ILE A 215 -6.59 4.22 -30.45
N LEU A 216 -7.16 4.24 -31.65
CA LEU A 216 -8.45 4.91 -31.94
C LEU A 216 -9.60 4.32 -31.11
N VAL A 217 -9.69 2.98 -31.04
CA VAL A 217 -10.71 2.30 -30.22
C VAL A 217 -10.47 2.57 -28.73
N SER A 218 -9.22 2.57 -28.27
CA SER A 218 -8.87 2.90 -26.88
C SER A 218 -9.26 4.33 -26.51
N VAL A 219 -8.95 5.31 -27.37
CA VAL A 219 -9.34 6.72 -27.18
C VAL A 219 -10.86 6.88 -27.24
N TYR A 220 -11.54 6.18 -28.15
CA TYR A 220 -13.01 6.19 -28.22
C TYR A 220 -13.65 5.60 -26.97
N CYS A 221 -13.18 4.43 -26.51
CA CYS A 221 -13.64 3.80 -25.28
C CYS A 221 -13.35 4.66 -24.05
N TYR A 222 -12.17 5.29 -23.99
CA TYR A 222 -11.80 6.22 -22.92
C TYR A 222 -12.71 7.45 -22.91
N ARG A 223 -12.93 8.09 -24.06
CA ARG A 223 -13.84 9.24 -24.20
C ARG A 223 -15.27 8.86 -23.85
N ARG A 224 -15.77 7.71 -24.33
CA ARG A 224 -17.12 7.24 -24.02
C ARG A 224 -17.28 6.94 -22.53
N LYS A 225 -16.31 6.28 -21.90
CA LYS A 225 -16.31 5.99 -20.45
C LYS A 225 -16.20 7.27 -19.63
N SER A 226 -15.37 8.23 -20.05
CA SER A 226 -15.23 9.53 -19.40
C SER A 226 -16.52 10.35 -19.48
N GLN A 227 -17.15 10.43 -20.66
CA GLN A 227 -18.44 11.11 -20.83
C GLN A 227 -19.56 10.43 -20.03
N GLN A 228 -19.53 9.10 -19.93
CA GLN A 228 -20.50 8.39 -19.10
C GLN A 228 -20.31 8.71 -17.61
N ALA A 229 -19.07 8.74 -17.13
CA ALA A 229 -18.77 9.14 -15.75
C ALA A 229 -19.19 10.59 -15.46
N GLU A 230 -18.97 11.51 -16.39
CA GLU A 230 -19.37 12.92 -16.26
C GLU A 230 -20.89 13.09 -16.24
N ARG A 231 -21.63 12.35 -17.09
CA ARG A 231 -23.10 12.34 -17.05
C ARG A 231 -23.64 11.74 -15.75
N GLU A 232 -23.00 10.71 -15.21
CA GLU A 232 -23.38 10.15 -13.91
C GLU A 232 -23.12 11.13 -12.77
N TYR A 233 -21.99 11.85 -12.82
CA TYR A 233 -21.66 12.92 -11.88
C TYR A 233 -22.72 14.05 -11.93
N GLU A 234 -23.04 14.58 -13.11
CA GLU A 234 -24.04 15.65 -13.25
C GLU A 234 -25.43 15.23 -12.77
N LYS A 235 -25.82 13.97 -12.96
CA LYS A 235 -27.08 13.43 -12.41
C LYS A 235 -27.06 13.43 -10.87
N VAL A 236 -25.98 12.96 -10.25
CA VAL A 236 -25.86 12.94 -8.78
C VAL A 236 -25.86 14.35 -8.22
N LYS A 237 -25.12 15.27 -8.86
CA LYS A 237 -25.08 16.68 -8.50
C LYS A 237 -26.46 17.31 -8.56
N HIS A 238 -27.20 17.13 -9.65
CA HIS A 238 -28.53 17.70 -9.80
C HIS A 238 -29.54 17.11 -8.81
N GLN A 239 -29.45 15.81 -8.50
CA GLN A 239 -30.26 15.20 -7.43
C GLN A 239 -29.97 15.81 -6.07
N LEU A 240 -28.69 16.05 -5.75
CA LEU A 240 -28.27 16.70 -4.51
C LEU A 240 -28.76 18.16 -4.46
N GLU A 241 -28.68 18.89 -5.57
CA GLU A 241 -29.17 20.28 -5.67
C GLU A 241 -30.68 20.36 -5.44
N ASN A 242 -31.46 19.45 -6.03
CA ASN A 242 -32.92 19.41 -5.81
C ASN A 242 -33.26 19.11 -4.35
N LEU A 243 -32.50 18.22 -3.69
CA LEU A 243 -32.66 17.94 -2.27
C LEU A 243 -32.25 19.14 -1.41
N GLU A 244 -31.10 19.76 -1.69
CA GLU A 244 -30.63 20.96 -0.99
C GLU A 244 -31.66 22.11 -1.12
N GLU A 245 -32.20 22.32 -2.31
CA GLU A 245 -33.25 23.31 -2.56
C GLU A 245 -34.52 23.02 -1.75
N SER A 246 -34.95 21.75 -1.67
CA SER A 246 -36.13 21.37 -0.88
C SER A 246 -35.97 21.62 0.62
N VAL A 247 -34.75 21.54 1.15
CA VAL A 247 -34.46 21.74 2.58
C VAL A 247 -34.04 23.18 2.87
N ARG A 248 -33.64 23.97 1.87
CA ARG A 248 -33.10 25.33 2.01
C ARG A 248 -33.94 26.26 2.88
N ASP A 249 -35.25 26.31 2.67
CA ASP A 249 -36.12 27.21 3.44
C ASP A 249 -36.26 26.74 4.90
N ARG A 250 -36.23 25.42 5.13
CA ARG A 250 -36.15 24.84 6.47
C ARG A 250 -34.81 25.17 7.13
N CYS A 251 -33.69 25.03 6.42
CA CYS A 251 -32.36 25.41 6.91
C CYS A 251 -32.32 26.87 7.30
N LYS A 252 -32.85 27.78 6.48
CA LYS A 252 -32.86 29.21 6.77
C LYS A 252 -33.64 29.51 8.05
N LYS A 253 -34.81 28.91 8.21
CA LYS A 253 -35.61 29.06 9.43
C LYS A 253 -34.90 28.49 10.66
N GLU A 254 -34.40 27.26 10.56
CA GLU A 254 -33.66 26.63 11.66
C GLU A 254 -32.36 27.39 11.99
N PHE A 255 -31.72 28.00 11.00
CA PHE A 255 -30.56 28.86 11.19
C PHE A 255 -30.91 30.15 11.90
N THR A 256 -32.00 30.83 11.50
CA THR A 256 -32.44 32.04 12.21
C THR A 256 -32.84 31.72 13.65
N ASP A 257 -33.52 30.60 13.88
CA ASP A 257 -33.87 30.14 15.23
C ASP A 257 -32.60 29.86 16.05
N LEU A 258 -31.62 29.15 15.47
CA LEU A 258 -30.34 28.86 16.11
C LEU A 258 -29.53 30.14 16.39
N MET A 259 -29.51 31.08 15.46
CA MET A 259 -28.82 32.37 15.61
C MET A 259 -29.44 33.19 16.73
N ILE A 260 -30.78 33.28 16.77
CA ILE A 260 -31.50 33.97 17.85
C ILE A 260 -31.18 33.32 19.19
N GLU A 261 -31.28 31.99 19.28
CA GLU A 261 -30.96 31.30 20.54
C GLU A 261 -29.49 31.50 20.91
N MET A 262 -28.54 31.37 19.99
CA MET A 262 -27.12 31.61 20.28
C MET A 262 -26.83 33.06 20.69
N GLU A 263 -27.51 34.03 20.09
CA GLU A 263 -27.35 35.45 20.37
C GLU A 263 -28.00 35.83 21.71
N ASP A 264 -29.16 35.28 22.05
CA ASP A 264 -29.80 35.41 23.38
C ASP A 264 -28.88 34.85 24.49
N HIS A 265 -28.30 33.66 24.28
CA HIS A 265 -27.31 33.08 25.19
C HIS A 265 -26.00 33.89 25.28
N THR A 266 -25.75 34.81 24.33
CA THR A 266 -24.53 35.64 24.28
C THR A 266 -24.79 37.05 24.82
N ASN A 267 -26.01 37.59 24.67
CA ASN A 267 -26.39 38.96 25.02
C ASN A 267 -26.78 39.14 26.50
N GLU A 268 -27.26 38.10 27.20
CA GLU A 268 -27.63 38.17 28.63
C GLU A 268 -26.44 38.28 29.59
N LEU A 269 -25.19 38.18 29.11
CA LEU A 269 -24.00 38.47 29.90
C LEU A 269 -23.12 39.45 29.14
N SER A 270 -23.03 40.67 29.67
CA SER A 270 -21.86 41.53 29.46
C SER A 270 -20.59 40.68 29.59
N GLU A 271 -19.89 40.44 28.49
CA GLU A 271 -18.68 39.60 28.45
C GLU A 271 -18.85 38.19 29.06
N GLY A 272 -19.71 37.35 28.49
CA GLY A 272 -19.53 35.90 28.59
C GLY A 272 -18.19 35.50 27.98
N ARG A 273 -17.06 35.68 28.70
CA ARG A 273 -15.72 35.32 28.24
C ARG A 273 -15.75 33.87 27.82
N ILE A 274 -15.53 33.64 26.52
CA ILE A 274 -15.22 32.32 25.98
C ILE A 274 -14.23 31.65 26.95
N PRO A 275 -14.49 30.42 27.42
CA PRO A 275 -13.70 29.79 28.48
C PRO A 275 -12.36 29.29 27.92
N PHE A 276 -11.52 30.22 27.45
CA PHE A 276 -10.18 29.94 26.98
C PHE A 276 -9.36 29.33 28.11
N LEU A 277 -8.65 28.25 27.79
CA LEU A 277 -7.66 27.70 28.69
C LEU A 277 -6.46 28.64 28.78
N ASP A 278 -5.89 28.69 29.98
CA ASP A 278 -4.62 29.35 30.21
C ASP A 278 -3.55 28.75 29.30
N TYR A 279 -2.59 29.58 28.87
CA TYR A 279 -1.52 29.19 27.96
C TYR A 279 -0.84 27.88 28.39
N LYS A 280 -0.59 27.73 29.70
CA LYS A 280 0.04 26.55 30.30
C LYS A 280 -0.78 25.28 30.07
N THR A 281 -2.08 25.32 30.41
CA THR A 281 -3.00 24.20 30.23
C THR A 281 -3.21 23.87 28.75
N TYR A 282 -3.29 24.90 27.91
CA TYR A 282 -3.33 24.76 26.45
C TYR A 282 -2.09 24.01 25.92
N THR A 283 -0.88 24.47 26.29
CA THR A 283 0.35 23.82 25.83
C THR A 283 0.49 22.40 26.35
N ASP A 284 0.08 22.14 27.59
CA ASP A 284 0.13 20.80 28.17
C ASP A 284 -0.77 19.83 27.37
N ARG A 285 -2.02 20.21 27.09
CA ARG A 285 -2.97 19.39 26.29
C ARG A 285 -2.52 19.16 24.85
N VAL A 286 -1.89 20.16 24.23
CA VAL A 286 -1.41 20.05 22.84
C VAL A 286 -0.15 19.19 22.75
N PHE A 287 0.80 19.38 23.66
CA PHE A 287 2.08 18.68 23.65
C PHE A 287 1.94 17.22 24.11
N PHE A 288 1.10 16.99 25.11
CA PHE A 288 0.83 15.70 25.73
C PHE A 288 -0.68 15.46 25.62
N LEU A 289 -1.08 14.68 24.62
CA LEU A 289 -2.47 14.32 24.41
C LEU A 289 -3.04 13.76 25.73
N PRO A 290 -4.10 14.37 26.31
CA PRO A 290 -4.69 13.86 27.54
C PRO A 290 -5.10 12.40 27.35
N SER A 291 -4.92 11.59 28.39
CA SER A 291 -5.46 10.23 28.35
C SER A 291 -6.98 10.31 28.34
N LYS A 292 -7.66 9.46 27.55
CA LYS A 292 -9.14 9.44 27.46
C LYS A 292 -9.84 9.30 28.82
N ASP A 293 -9.14 8.78 29.83
CA ASP A 293 -9.68 8.50 31.15
C ASP A 293 -9.40 9.59 32.20
N GLY A 294 -8.66 10.66 31.89
CA GLY A 294 -8.38 11.81 32.78
C GLY A 294 -7.68 11.49 34.12
N ALA A 295 -7.58 10.22 34.51
CA ALA A 295 -7.07 9.75 35.79
C ALA A 295 -5.54 9.61 35.82
N ASN A 296 -4.89 9.64 34.65
CA ASN A 296 -3.45 9.50 34.48
C ASN A 296 -2.88 10.59 33.55
N ASP A 297 -3.36 11.83 33.67
CA ASP A 297 -2.72 12.92 32.95
C ASP A 297 -1.33 13.15 33.54
N VAL A 298 -0.30 13.01 32.69
CA VAL A 298 1.09 13.30 33.02
C VAL A 298 1.22 14.82 33.20
N MET A 299 0.87 15.31 34.38
CA MET A 299 1.15 16.69 34.76
C MET A 299 2.66 16.85 34.92
N ILE A 300 3.32 17.42 33.90
CA ILE A 300 4.71 17.91 33.99
C ILE A 300 4.88 18.96 35.10
N THR A 301 3.76 19.49 35.56
CA THR A 301 3.64 20.56 36.56
C THR A 301 3.46 20.02 37.98
N GLY A 302 3.42 18.70 38.16
CA GLY A 302 3.57 18.08 39.47
C GLY A 302 4.92 18.47 40.07
N LYS A 303 4.92 18.89 41.34
CA LYS A 303 6.18 19.02 42.09
C LYS A 303 6.85 17.65 42.03
N LEU A 304 8.02 17.56 41.40
CA LEU A 304 8.84 16.36 41.46
C LEU A 304 9.19 16.11 42.93
N ASP A 305 8.55 15.12 43.54
CA ASP A 305 8.79 14.74 44.92
C ASP A 305 10.09 13.94 44.99
N ILE A 306 11.21 14.67 44.94
CA ILE A 306 12.56 14.11 44.95
C ILE A 306 12.99 13.97 46.40
N PRO A 307 13.35 12.76 46.86
CA PRO A 307 13.92 12.56 48.19
C PRO A 307 15.09 13.51 48.44
N GLU A 308 15.13 14.20 49.59
CA GLU A 308 16.12 15.25 49.89
C GLU A 308 17.58 14.79 49.69
N ALA A 309 17.88 13.53 50.03
CA ALA A 309 19.19 12.91 49.84
C ALA A 309 19.67 12.88 48.38
N ARG A 310 18.75 12.85 47.40
CA ARG A 310 19.05 12.80 45.96
C ARG A 310 18.85 14.13 45.25
N LYS A 311 18.28 15.13 45.92
CA LYS A 311 17.93 16.42 45.32
C LYS A 311 19.13 17.14 44.70
N ALA A 312 20.28 17.13 45.38
CA ALA A 312 21.51 17.74 44.88
C ALA A 312 22.08 17.01 43.64
N ILE A 313 22.10 15.67 43.67
CA ILE A 313 22.58 14.83 42.56
C ILE A 313 21.66 14.97 41.34
N VAL A 314 20.35 14.94 41.56
CA VAL A 314 19.36 15.11 40.49
C VAL A 314 19.45 16.52 39.90
N ALA A 315 19.60 17.56 40.71
CA ALA A 315 19.80 18.92 40.21
C ALA A 315 21.09 19.06 39.40
N GLN A 316 22.19 18.45 39.83
CA GLN A 316 23.46 18.45 39.11
C GLN A 316 23.36 17.69 37.78
N ALA A 317 22.72 16.52 37.77
CA ALA A 317 22.48 15.72 36.57
C ALA A 317 21.56 16.46 35.58
N LEU A 318 20.51 17.12 36.05
CA LEU A 318 19.61 17.94 35.22
C LEU A 318 20.34 19.16 34.64
N ASN A 319 21.26 19.79 35.38
CA ASN A 319 22.10 20.86 34.85
C ASN A 319 23.06 20.35 33.78
N GLN A 320 23.70 19.20 33.99
CA GLN A 320 24.54 18.57 32.96
C GLN A 320 23.73 18.19 31.72
N PHE A 321 22.52 17.67 31.92
CA PHE A 321 21.59 17.37 30.83
C PHE A 321 21.15 18.63 30.09
N SER A 322 20.83 19.72 30.80
CA SER A 322 20.52 21.02 30.18
C SER A 322 21.68 21.55 29.32
N ASN A 323 22.92 21.35 29.75
CA ASN A 323 24.10 21.69 28.95
C ASN A 323 24.23 20.82 27.69
N LEU A 324 23.92 19.52 27.79
CA LEU A 324 23.86 18.63 26.62
C LEU A 324 22.73 19.03 25.65
N LEU A 325 21.59 19.49 26.17
CA LEU A 325 20.50 20.03 25.34
C LEU A 325 20.90 21.33 24.62
N ASN A 326 21.95 22.05 25.04
CA ASN A 326 22.49 23.18 24.28
C ASN A 326 23.45 22.76 23.16
N SER A 327 23.74 21.46 23.00
CA SER A 327 24.53 20.92 21.90
C SER A 327 23.63 20.53 20.73
N LYS A 328 23.78 21.22 19.58
CA LYS A 328 23.01 20.94 18.36
C LYS A 328 23.19 19.48 17.90
N THR A 329 24.40 18.93 18.01
CA THR A 329 24.72 17.55 17.60
C THR A 329 24.07 16.48 18.48
N PHE A 330 23.89 16.76 19.78
CA PHE A 330 23.23 15.84 20.70
C PHE A 330 21.73 15.75 20.42
N LEU A 331 21.09 16.89 20.15
CA LEU A 331 19.64 16.98 19.94
C LEU A 331 19.14 16.29 18.67
N ILE A 332 19.99 16.17 17.65
CA ILE A 332 19.65 15.45 16.41
C ILE A 332 19.30 13.97 16.71
N ASN A 333 19.81 13.40 17.81
CA ASN A 333 19.61 11.99 18.17
C ASN A 333 18.48 11.73 19.18
N VAL A 334 17.72 12.75 19.60
CA VAL A 334 16.73 12.62 20.69
C VAL A 334 15.30 12.47 20.14
N TYR A 335 14.63 11.37 20.50
CA TYR A 335 13.30 10.97 19.98
C TYR A 335 12.09 11.62 20.68
N PHE A 336 12.28 12.54 21.62
CA PHE A 336 11.21 13.08 22.47
C PHE A 336 10.84 14.53 22.16
N ALA A 337 10.18 14.77 21.01
CA ALA A 337 9.83 16.11 20.52
C ALA A 337 9.10 17.01 21.54
N SER A 338 8.05 16.51 22.19
CA SER A 338 7.26 17.32 23.15
C SER A 338 8.03 17.67 24.43
N LEU A 339 8.83 16.74 24.96
CA LEU A 339 9.70 17.02 26.12
C LEU A 339 10.81 18.01 25.75
N LEU A 340 11.36 17.90 24.54
CA LEU A 340 12.35 18.83 24.02
C LEU A 340 11.76 20.24 23.87
N THR A 341 10.53 20.36 23.36
CA THR A 341 9.84 21.66 23.29
C THR A 341 9.68 22.28 24.69
N VAL A 342 9.25 21.51 25.68
CA VAL A 342 9.09 22.02 27.05
C VAL A 342 10.44 22.43 27.65
N ALA A 343 11.48 21.60 27.50
CA ALA A 343 12.81 21.88 28.01
C ALA A 343 13.45 23.13 27.38
N LEU A 344 13.15 23.41 26.10
CA LEU A 344 13.65 24.56 25.36
C LEU A 344 12.65 25.72 25.26
N HIS A 345 11.52 25.66 25.98
CA HIS A 345 10.47 26.68 25.93
C HIS A 345 10.98 28.07 26.34
N GLY A 346 11.90 28.14 27.31
CA GLY A 346 12.56 29.38 27.72
C GLY A 346 13.63 29.93 26.75
N LYS A 347 13.96 29.18 25.68
CA LYS A 347 14.97 29.55 24.66
C LYS A 347 14.41 29.34 23.24
N LEU A 348 13.27 29.98 22.94
CA LEU A 348 12.55 29.77 21.66
C LEU A 348 13.38 30.11 20.42
N GLU A 349 14.32 31.06 20.48
CA GLU A 349 15.24 31.36 19.38
C GLU A 349 16.12 30.14 19.05
N TYR A 350 16.76 29.57 20.07
CA TYR A 350 17.60 28.37 19.94
C TYR A 350 16.77 27.16 19.46
N TYR A 351 15.56 26.99 19.99
CA TYR A 351 14.64 25.95 19.54
C TYR A 351 14.26 26.11 18.06
N THR A 352 14.00 27.34 17.61
CA THR A 352 13.67 27.64 16.20
C THR A 352 14.85 27.33 15.29
N ASP A 353 16.07 27.66 15.71
CA ASP A 353 17.29 27.32 14.96
C ASP A 353 17.48 25.80 14.81
N ILE A 354 17.30 25.03 15.89
CA ILE A 354 17.40 23.56 15.85
C ILE A 354 16.33 22.99 14.93
N MET A 355 15.07 23.41 15.12
CA MET A 355 13.95 22.97 14.29
C MET A 355 14.22 23.28 12.81
N ARG A 356 14.78 24.46 12.49
CA ARG A 356 15.16 24.84 11.12
C ARG A 356 16.25 23.93 10.56
N THR A 357 17.32 23.66 11.32
CA THR A 357 18.39 22.75 10.87
C THR A 357 17.86 21.35 10.60
N LEU A 358 17.06 20.80 11.53
CA LEU A 358 16.45 19.48 11.39
C LEU A 358 15.45 19.40 10.24
N LEU A 359 14.67 20.47 10.00
CA LEU A 359 13.73 20.54 8.88
C LEU A 359 14.46 20.59 7.54
N LEU A 360 15.58 21.31 7.45
CA LEU A 360 16.42 21.35 6.24
C LEU A 360 17.07 19.98 5.96
N GLU A 361 17.50 19.26 6.98
CA GLU A 361 18.02 17.90 6.86
C GLU A 361 16.93 16.92 6.40
N LEU A 362 15.73 17.01 6.99
CA LEU A 362 14.55 16.26 6.54
C LEU A 362 14.24 16.55 5.06
N MET A 363 14.26 17.83 4.67
CA MET A 363 14.05 18.24 3.28
C MET A 363 15.07 17.61 2.33
N GLY A 364 16.36 17.63 2.68
CA GLY A 364 17.42 16.99 1.91
C GLY A 364 17.13 15.51 1.68
N ASN A 365 16.83 14.77 2.75
CA ASN A 365 16.53 13.33 2.69
C ASN A 365 15.33 13.00 1.78
N TYR A 366 14.25 13.79 1.81
CA TYR A 366 13.08 13.56 0.95
C TYR A 366 13.34 13.93 -0.52
N VAL A 367 14.13 14.97 -0.78
CA VAL A 367 14.55 15.35 -2.14
C VAL A 367 15.42 14.25 -2.73
N ASP A 368 16.37 13.73 -1.96
CA ASP A 368 17.24 12.61 -2.38
C ASP A 368 16.43 11.33 -2.63
N SER A 369 15.39 11.08 -1.82
CA SER A 369 14.45 9.96 -2.04
C SER A 369 13.48 10.15 -3.22
N LYS A 370 13.59 11.25 -3.98
CA LYS A 370 12.72 11.63 -5.12
C LYS A 370 11.23 11.75 -4.79
N ASN A 371 10.87 12.00 -3.52
CA ASN A 371 9.49 12.08 -3.05
C ASN A 371 9.19 13.36 -2.24
N PRO A 372 9.48 14.56 -2.77
CA PRO A 372 9.30 15.81 -2.03
C PRO A 372 7.84 16.10 -1.65
N LYS A 373 6.88 15.58 -2.42
CA LYS A 373 5.44 15.73 -2.15
C LYS A 373 4.93 14.94 -0.94
N LEU A 374 5.71 13.98 -0.43
CA LEU A 374 5.35 13.17 0.75
C LEU A 374 5.88 13.77 2.06
N MET A 375 6.74 14.78 1.98
CA MET A 375 7.30 15.46 3.13
C MET A 375 6.19 16.13 3.96
N LEU A 376 6.26 16.02 5.29
CA LEU A 376 5.25 16.57 6.20
C LEU A 376 3.82 16.02 5.94
N ARG A 377 3.69 14.80 5.40
CA ARG A 377 2.39 14.15 5.19
C ARG A 377 1.98 13.26 6.35
N ARG A 378 2.92 12.54 6.99
CA ARG A 378 2.65 11.70 8.18
C ARG A 378 3.57 12.09 9.33
N SER A 379 3.02 12.34 10.52
CA SER A 379 3.73 12.78 11.73
C SER A 379 4.62 11.68 12.35
N GLU A 380 5.56 11.15 11.57
CA GLU A 380 6.43 10.04 11.95
C GLU A 380 7.80 10.53 12.45
N THR A 381 8.15 11.81 12.21
CA THR A 381 9.44 12.37 12.61
C THR A 381 9.34 13.31 13.80
N VAL A 382 10.40 13.34 14.60
CA VAL A 382 10.57 14.25 15.75
C VAL A 382 10.40 15.70 15.32
N VAL A 383 10.96 16.05 14.15
CA VAL A 383 10.93 17.39 13.56
C VAL A 383 9.51 17.83 13.25
N GLU A 384 8.69 16.95 12.67
CA GLU A 384 7.28 17.26 12.39
C GLU A 384 6.48 17.53 13.65
N ARG A 385 6.74 16.78 14.72
CA ARG A 385 6.10 17.01 16.03
C ARG A 385 6.60 18.30 16.68
N MET A 386 7.90 18.56 16.66
CA MET A 386 8.50 19.82 17.13
C MET A 386 7.90 21.03 16.42
N LEU A 387 7.71 20.92 15.11
CA LEU A 387 7.12 21.97 14.29
C LEU A 387 5.64 22.20 14.61
N CYS A 388 4.84 21.15 14.85
CA CYS A 388 3.47 21.30 15.34
C CYS A 388 3.42 22.00 16.70
N ASN A 389 4.34 21.65 17.61
CA ASN A 389 4.43 22.28 18.92
C ASN A 389 4.84 23.76 18.80
N TRP A 390 5.80 24.07 17.92
CA TRP A 390 6.24 25.43 17.61
C TRP A 390 5.09 26.29 17.09
N MET A 391 4.33 25.77 16.11
CA MET A 391 3.15 26.44 15.57
C MET A 391 2.11 26.73 16.65
N SER A 392 1.91 25.79 17.58
CA SER A 392 0.97 25.97 18.69
C SER A 392 1.40 27.08 19.66
N ILE A 393 2.71 27.22 19.89
CA ILE A 393 3.26 28.33 20.69
C ILE A 393 3.04 29.67 19.96
N CYS A 394 3.42 29.76 18.69
CA CYS A 394 3.40 31.00 17.93
C CYS A 394 1.98 31.47 17.57
N LEU A 395 1.06 30.55 17.32
CA LEU A 395 -0.31 30.85 16.91
C LEU A 395 -1.30 30.98 18.08
N TYR A 396 -0.89 30.72 19.33
CA TYR A 396 -1.81 30.82 20.48
C TYR A 396 -2.46 32.20 20.60
N GLN A 397 -1.68 33.28 20.41
CA GLN A 397 -2.22 34.63 20.49
C GLN A 397 -3.22 34.92 19.36
N PHE A 398 -2.90 34.48 18.12
CA PHE A 398 -3.82 34.58 16.99
C PHE A 398 -5.11 33.75 17.20
N LEU A 399 -4.97 32.55 17.78
CA LEU A 399 -6.09 31.71 18.17
C LEU A 399 -6.96 32.41 19.21
N LYS A 400 -6.38 33.06 20.21
CA LYS A 400 -7.14 33.78 21.24
C LYS A 400 -7.84 35.04 20.71
N ASP A 401 -7.18 35.79 19.83
CA ASP A 401 -7.63 37.11 19.41
C ASP A 401 -8.49 37.10 18.13
N SER A 402 -8.48 36.03 17.34
CA SER A 402 -9.15 36.01 16.03
C SER A 402 -9.89 34.70 15.76
N ALA A 403 -9.21 33.56 15.74
CA ALA A 403 -9.83 32.30 15.32
C ALA A 403 -10.65 31.58 16.41
N GLY A 404 -10.44 31.93 17.69
CA GLY A 404 -11.02 31.24 18.84
C GLY A 404 -12.51 31.51 19.01
N GLU A 405 -12.97 32.74 18.78
CA GLU A 405 -14.39 33.05 18.85
C GLU A 405 -15.22 32.33 17.78
N PRO A 406 -14.86 32.38 16.47
CA PRO A 406 -15.54 31.59 15.44
C PRO A 406 -15.51 30.09 15.72
N LEU A 407 -14.39 29.56 16.23
CA LEU A 407 -14.28 28.14 16.60
C LEU A 407 -15.23 27.77 17.75
N TYR A 408 -15.30 28.60 18.79
CA TYR A 408 -16.19 28.36 19.92
C TYR A 408 -17.67 28.46 19.51
N LYS A 409 -18.03 29.45 18.68
CA LYS A 409 -19.37 29.59 18.10
C LYS A 409 -19.73 28.36 17.26
N LEU A 410 -18.82 27.88 16.41
CA LEU A 410 -19.03 26.66 15.64
C LEU A 410 -19.25 25.43 16.53
N PHE A 411 -18.42 25.23 17.54
CA PHE A 411 -18.57 24.13 18.51
C PHE A 411 -19.93 24.21 19.23
N ARG A 412 -20.31 25.38 19.73
CA ARG A 412 -21.60 25.62 20.41
C ARG A 412 -22.78 25.37 19.47
N ALA A 413 -22.69 25.83 18.23
CA ALA A 413 -23.73 25.63 17.21
C ALA A 413 -23.93 24.15 16.91
N ILE A 414 -22.85 23.38 16.71
CA ILE A 414 -22.92 21.93 16.48
C ILE A 414 -23.54 21.23 17.68
N LYS A 415 -23.03 21.52 18.89
CA LYS A 415 -23.50 20.90 20.12
C LYS A 415 -25.00 21.15 20.34
N HIS A 416 -25.42 22.40 20.24
CA HIS A 416 -26.82 22.78 20.39
C HIS A 416 -27.70 22.12 19.33
N GLN A 417 -27.29 22.13 18.05
CA GLN A 417 -28.05 21.52 16.96
C GLN A 417 -28.20 20.00 17.14
N THR A 418 -27.17 19.32 17.66
CA THR A 418 -27.23 17.90 18.00
C THR A 418 -28.17 17.62 19.17
N GLU A 419 -28.14 18.44 20.22
CA GLU A 419 -28.93 18.26 21.45
C GLU A 419 -30.42 18.64 21.29
N LYS A 420 -30.76 19.36 20.23
CA LYS A 420 -32.15 19.68 19.82
C LYS A 420 -32.96 18.44 19.44
N GLY A 421 -32.30 17.34 19.09
CA GLY A 421 -32.93 16.07 18.72
C GLY A 421 -32.47 14.90 19.61
N PRO A 422 -33.10 13.72 19.47
CA PRO A 422 -32.77 12.56 20.26
C PRO A 422 -31.35 12.09 19.99
N VAL A 423 -30.64 11.76 21.07
CA VAL A 423 -29.28 11.20 21.07
C VAL A 423 -29.29 9.88 21.84
N ASP A 424 -28.84 8.79 21.20
CA ASP A 424 -28.72 7.50 21.87
C ASP A 424 -27.51 7.51 22.83
N ALA A 425 -27.74 7.19 24.11
CA ALA A 425 -26.72 7.28 25.15
C ALA A 425 -25.67 6.15 25.06
N ARG A 426 -25.99 5.01 24.44
CA ARG A 426 -25.13 3.82 24.34
C ARG A 426 -24.46 3.72 22.98
N VAL A 427 -25.21 3.87 21.89
CA VAL A 427 -24.71 3.78 20.51
C VAL A 427 -24.09 5.11 20.05
N LYS A 428 -24.32 6.21 20.79
CA LYS A 428 -23.79 7.55 20.48
C LYS A 428 -24.14 7.99 19.06
N LYS A 429 -25.37 7.71 18.65
CA LYS A 429 -25.97 8.23 17.40
C LYS A 429 -26.89 9.39 17.75
N ALA A 430 -27.09 10.32 16.81
CA ALA A 430 -28.06 11.41 16.96
C ALA A 430 -28.97 11.57 15.73
N LYS A 431 -30.14 12.17 15.92
CA LYS A 431 -31.03 12.56 14.80
C LYS A 431 -30.45 13.71 13.97
N TYR A 432 -29.80 14.67 14.64
CA TYR A 432 -29.14 15.81 14.02
C TYR A 432 -27.62 15.70 14.19
N THR A 433 -26.93 15.31 13.12
CA THR A 433 -25.47 15.19 13.05
C THR A 433 -25.01 15.48 11.62
N LEU A 434 -23.73 15.81 11.45
CA LEU A 434 -23.10 15.91 10.13
C LEU A 434 -22.50 14.58 9.67
N ASN A 435 -22.39 13.60 10.57
CA ASN A 435 -21.79 12.29 10.29
C ASN A 435 -22.86 11.27 9.90
N ASP A 436 -22.73 10.65 8.73
CA ASP A 436 -23.68 9.67 8.18
C ASP A 436 -23.75 8.38 9.00
N THR A 437 -22.59 7.89 9.47
CA THR A 437 -22.50 6.70 10.34
C THR A 437 -23.08 6.93 11.74
N GLY A 438 -23.11 8.19 12.17
CA GLY A 438 -23.63 8.63 13.48
C GLY A 438 -25.13 8.93 13.48
N LEU A 439 -25.83 8.74 12.36
CA LEU A 439 -27.24 9.11 12.24
C LEU A 439 -28.16 8.04 12.87
N LEU A 440 -29.18 8.47 13.62
CA LEU A 440 -30.23 7.56 14.08
C LEU A 440 -31.06 7.02 12.90
N GLY A 441 -31.17 5.70 12.84
CA GLY A 441 -31.91 5.01 11.80
C GLY A 441 -33.43 5.14 11.97
N ASP A 442 -33.91 4.97 13.20
CA ASP A 442 -35.35 5.01 13.48
C ASP A 442 -35.84 6.45 13.67
N ASP A 443 -37.04 6.74 13.18
CA ASP A 443 -37.71 8.00 13.48
C ASP A 443 -38.34 7.90 14.88
N VAL A 444 -37.54 8.17 15.89
CA VAL A 444 -38.00 8.25 17.28
C VAL A 444 -38.92 9.45 17.40
N GLU A 445 -40.18 9.21 17.78
CA GLU A 445 -41.10 10.28 18.15
C GLU A 445 -40.67 10.89 19.48
N TYR A 446 -40.52 12.21 19.52
CA TYR A 446 -40.13 12.93 20.72
C TYR A 446 -40.90 14.23 20.87
N CYS A 447 -41.02 14.68 22.12
CA CYS A 447 -41.61 15.95 22.49
C CYS A 447 -40.57 16.76 23.27
N VAL A 448 -40.50 18.06 22.99
CA VAL A 448 -39.71 19.01 23.78
C VAL A 448 -40.49 19.34 25.04
N LEU A 449 -39.84 19.24 26.20
CA LEU A 449 -40.37 19.57 27.51
C LEU A 449 -39.55 20.71 28.10
N THR A 450 -40.21 21.67 28.74
CA THR A 450 -39.58 22.73 29.53
C THR A 450 -39.68 22.34 31.00
N LEU A 451 -38.56 22.07 31.64
CA LEU A 451 -38.50 21.69 33.04
C LEU A 451 -38.26 22.92 33.92
N GLN A 452 -38.89 22.95 35.09
CA GLN A 452 -38.69 23.99 36.10
C GLN A 452 -37.70 23.48 37.13
N VAL A 453 -36.42 23.88 37.01
CA VAL A 453 -35.35 23.34 37.86
C VAL A 453 -35.12 24.22 39.08
N LEU A 454 -35.11 23.60 40.25
CA LEU A 454 -34.71 24.19 41.53
C LEU A 454 -33.37 23.60 41.97
N VAL A 455 -32.42 24.43 42.36
CA VAL A 455 -31.14 23.97 42.91
C VAL A 455 -31.24 23.90 44.43
N HIS A 456 -30.96 22.72 45.01
CA HIS A 456 -31.01 22.54 46.44
C HIS A 456 -29.94 23.38 47.15
N GLY A 457 -30.36 24.42 47.87
CA GLY A 457 -29.49 25.29 48.66
C GLY A 457 -29.25 26.69 48.09
N GLU A 458 -29.66 26.99 46.85
CA GLU A 458 -29.43 28.30 46.20
C GLU A 458 -30.67 29.22 46.16
N GLY A 459 -31.63 29.04 47.07
CA GLY A 459 -32.85 29.85 47.13
C GLY A 459 -33.96 29.38 46.19
N PRO A 460 -35.07 30.13 46.05
CA PRO A 460 -36.25 29.71 45.28
C PRO A 460 -36.15 30.00 43.78
N ASP A 461 -34.96 30.30 43.25
CA ASP A 461 -34.82 30.70 41.85
C ASP A 461 -35.01 29.49 40.93
N VAL A 462 -35.95 29.61 40.00
CA VAL A 462 -36.36 28.51 39.11
C VAL A 462 -35.74 28.75 37.74
N THR A 463 -34.90 27.83 37.30
CA THR A 463 -34.30 27.89 35.96
C THR A 463 -35.10 27.03 34.98
N PRO A 464 -35.71 27.60 33.92
CA PRO A 464 -36.36 26.82 32.90
C PRO A 464 -35.33 26.13 31.99
N VAL A 465 -35.45 24.81 31.78
CA VAL A 465 -34.52 24.03 30.96
C VAL A 465 -35.28 23.21 29.92
N LYS A 466 -34.96 23.40 28.63
CA LYS A 466 -35.53 22.61 27.52
C LYS A 466 -34.82 21.25 27.42
N VAL A 467 -35.59 20.17 27.44
CA VAL A 467 -35.11 18.78 27.27
C VAL A 467 -36.07 17.99 26.38
N LEU A 468 -35.73 16.74 26.06
CA LEU A 468 -36.59 15.83 25.32
C LEU A 468 -37.16 14.76 26.25
N ASN A 469 -38.40 14.36 26.01
CA ASN A 469 -39.03 13.25 26.76
C ASN A 469 -38.26 11.92 26.63
N CYS A 470 -37.51 11.74 25.53
CA CYS A 470 -36.67 10.58 25.27
C CYS A 470 -35.23 10.74 25.75
N ASP A 471 -34.85 11.84 26.41
CA ASP A 471 -33.53 11.95 27.03
C ASP A 471 -33.43 11.00 28.25
N THR A 472 -32.26 10.39 28.45
CA THR A 472 -31.96 9.63 29.68
C THR A 472 -31.81 10.56 30.87
N VAL A 473 -31.89 10.02 32.09
CA VAL A 473 -31.71 10.83 33.30
C VAL A 473 -30.34 11.49 33.34
N SER A 474 -29.28 10.80 32.92
CA SER A 474 -27.94 11.39 32.80
C SER A 474 -27.86 12.52 31.76
N GLN A 475 -28.49 12.36 30.59
CA GLN A 475 -28.55 13.42 29.57
C GLN A 475 -29.33 14.65 30.09
N VAL A 476 -30.41 14.43 30.84
CA VAL A 476 -31.18 15.51 31.48
C VAL A 476 -30.32 16.22 32.53
N LYS A 477 -29.59 15.48 33.38
CA LYS A 477 -28.65 16.07 34.35
C LYS A 477 -27.60 16.93 33.64
N GLU A 478 -27.00 16.45 32.55
CA GLU A 478 -26.02 17.23 31.76
C GLU A 478 -26.62 18.55 31.25
N LYS A 479 -27.82 18.51 30.65
CA LYS A 479 -28.53 19.69 30.15
C LYS A 479 -28.88 20.68 31.27
N ILE A 480 -29.31 20.17 32.42
CA ILE A 480 -29.62 20.99 33.60
C ILE A 480 -28.35 21.66 34.15
N ILE A 481 -27.26 20.91 34.32
CA ILE A 481 -25.98 21.44 34.80
C ILE A 481 -25.48 22.52 33.86
N GLU A 482 -25.60 22.33 32.55
CA GLU A 482 -25.20 23.33 31.56
C GLU A 482 -26.06 24.59 31.58
N ALA A 483 -27.36 24.48 31.81
CA ALA A 483 -28.26 25.62 31.90
C ALA A 483 -28.07 26.40 33.22
N VAL A 484 -28.02 25.71 34.35
CA VAL A 484 -27.86 26.29 35.70
C VAL A 484 -26.47 26.91 35.85
N TYR A 485 -25.41 26.17 35.51
CA TYR A 485 -24.03 26.62 35.65
C TYR A 485 -23.46 27.17 34.34
N ARG A 486 -24.30 27.82 33.52
CA ARG A 486 -23.94 28.34 32.19
C ARG A 486 -22.73 29.29 32.19
N ASN A 487 -22.53 30.01 33.30
CA ASN A 487 -21.47 30.99 33.50
C ASN A 487 -20.14 30.39 33.98
N LEU A 488 -20.13 29.12 34.38
CA LEU A 488 -18.92 28.44 34.84
C LEU A 488 -18.30 27.62 33.71
N PRO A 489 -16.96 27.57 33.62
CA PRO A 489 -16.27 26.69 32.69
C PRO A 489 -16.48 25.23 33.10
N TYR A 490 -16.33 24.29 32.15
CA TYR A 490 -16.76 22.90 32.36
C TYR A 490 -16.07 22.22 33.56
N SER A 491 -14.77 22.46 33.79
CA SER A 491 -14.04 21.84 34.89
C SER A 491 -14.53 22.25 36.30
N GLN A 492 -15.24 23.37 36.42
CA GLN A 492 -15.79 23.88 37.68
C GLN A 492 -17.22 23.42 37.93
N ARG A 493 -17.87 22.78 36.94
CA ARG A 493 -19.24 22.30 37.08
C ARG A 493 -19.28 20.98 37.85
N PRO A 494 -20.37 20.70 38.59
CA PRO A 494 -20.54 19.39 39.21
C PRO A 494 -20.60 18.29 38.14
N LYS A 495 -20.06 17.12 38.46
CA LYS A 495 -20.13 15.93 37.59
C LYS A 495 -21.53 15.32 37.67
N VAL A 496 -21.97 14.66 36.59
CA VAL A 496 -23.28 14.00 36.49
C VAL A 496 -23.51 13.00 37.64
N ASP A 497 -22.47 12.27 38.04
CA ASP A 497 -22.54 11.29 39.13
C ASP A 497 -22.60 11.93 40.53
N SER A 498 -22.16 13.18 40.65
CA SER A 498 -22.16 13.92 41.92
C SER A 498 -23.49 14.62 42.22
N VAL A 499 -24.46 14.53 41.30
CA VAL A 499 -25.79 15.14 41.46
C VAL A 499 -26.91 14.12 41.37
N THR A 500 -27.94 14.30 42.18
CA THR A 500 -29.21 13.58 42.09
C THR A 500 -30.29 14.48 41.52
N LEU A 501 -31.18 13.90 40.73
CA LEU A 501 -32.32 14.60 40.16
C LEU A 501 -33.60 14.06 40.80
N GLU A 502 -34.36 14.91 41.47
CA GLU A 502 -35.61 14.56 42.15
C GLU A 502 -36.79 15.21 41.44
N TRP A 503 -37.76 14.41 40.99
CA TRP A 503 -39.01 14.90 40.40
C TRP A 503 -40.08 15.08 41.47
N ARG A 504 -40.70 16.27 41.51
CA ARG A 504 -41.75 16.62 42.49
C ARG A 504 -43.07 16.97 41.79
N PRO A 505 -43.93 15.97 41.49
CA PRO A 505 -45.28 16.22 40.99
C PRO A 505 -46.27 16.68 42.09
N GLY A 506 -45.86 16.67 43.36
CA GLY A 506 -46.68 17.01 44.53
C GLY A 506 -45.85 17.08 45.83
N SER A 507 -46.40 16.67 46.97
CA SER A 507 -45.69 16.63 48.26
C SER A 507 -44.66 15.52 48.38
N THR A 508 -44.77 14.48 47.55
CA THR A 508 -43.83 13.35 47.48
C THR A 508 -42.90 13.52 46.29
N GLY A 509 -41.59 13.50 46.53
CA GLY A 509 -40.59 13.50 45.47
C GLY A 509 -40.08 12.10 45.14
N GLN A 510 -39.73 11.89 43.87
CA GLN A 510 -39.12 10.66 43.37
C GLN A 510 -37.74 10.96 42.80
N ILE A 511 -36.71 10.25 43.26
CA ILE A 511 -35.36 10.33 42.69
C ILE A 511 -35.34 9.57 41.37
N LEU A 512 -34.87 10.23 40.31
CA LEU A 512 -34.74 9.65 38.98
C LEU A 512 -33.32 9.08 38.81
N SER A 513 -33.20 7.91 38.18
CA SER A 513 -31.93 7.31 37.80
C SER A 513 -32.02 6.60 36.45
N ASP A 514 -30.88 6.44 35.77
CA ASP A 514 -30.81 5.76 34.46
C ASP A 514 -31.28 4.30 34.54
N LEU A 515 -31.03 3.64 35.67
CA LEU A 515 -31.53 2.31 35.97
C LEU A 515 -32.06 2.28 37.40
N ASP A 516 -33.25 1.74 37.59
CA ASP A 516 -33.87 1.50 38.90
C ASP A 516 -34.70 0.21 38.88
N LEU A 517 -35.44 -0.03 39.96
CA LEU A 517 -36.35 -1.17 40.09
C LEU A 517 -37.52 -1.12 39.11
N THR A 518 -37.81 0.05 38.52
CA THR A 518 -38.90 0.25 37.56
C THR A 518 -38.46 0.08 36.11
N SER A 519 -37.15 -0.06 35.84
CA SER A 519 -36.62 -0.18 34.48
C SER A 519 -37.19 -1.38 33.72
N GLN A 520 -37.56 -1.13 32.47
CA GLN A 520 -38.13 -2.15 31.58
C GLN A 520 -37.07 -3.20 31.21
N LYS A 521 -37.38 -4.48 31.47
CA LYS A 521 -36.54 -5.62 31.08
C LYS A 521 -37.19 -6.38 29.92
N GLU A 522 -36.48 -6.43 28.79
CA GLU A 522 -36.85 -7.13 27.57
C GLU A 522 -35.88 -8.31 27.35
N GLY A 523 -36.21 -9.48 27.91
CA GLY A 523 -35.33 -10.65 27.85
C GLY A 523 -34.00 -10.41 28.56
N ARG A 524 -32.88 -10.47 27.81
CA ARG A 524 -31.51 -10.16 28.31
C ARG A 524 -31.18 -8.67 28.29
N TRP A 525 -32.08 -7.85 27.76
CA TRP A 525 -31.86 -6.42 27.60
C TRP A 525 -32.60 -5.61 28.65
N ARG A 526 -31.95 -4.61 29.23
CA ARG A 526 -32.58 -3.59 30.07
C ARG A 526 -32.57 -2.25 29.36
N ARG A 527 -33.72 -1.57 29.35
CA ARG A 527 -33.85 -0.24 28.75
C ARG A 527 -33.47 0.83 29.78
N ILE A 528 -32.67 1.80 29.37
CA ILE A 528 -32.34 2.98 30.19
C ILE A 528 -33.59 3.83 30.38
N ASN A 529 -33.84 4.25 31.61
CA ASN A 529 -34.98 5.08 31.96
C ASN A 529 -34.84 6.48 31.34
N THR A 530 -35.94 6.97 30.77
CA THR A 530 -36.06 8.31 30.18
C THR A 530 -37.10 9.13 30.94
N LEU A 531 -37.24 10.42 30.63
CA LEU A 531 -38.33 11.22 31.21
C LEU A 531 -39.72 10.68 30.86
N ALA A 532 -39.88 10.12 29.66
CA ALA A 532 -41.11 9.46 29.24
C ALA A 532 -41.40 8.21 30.07
N HIS A 533 -40.38 7.46 30.51
CA HIS A 533 -40.55 6.31 31.40
C HIS A 533 -41.18 6.71 32.74
N TYR A 534 -40.75 7.83 33.31
CA TYR A 534 -41.32 8.39 34.53
C TYR A 534 -42.58 9.24 34.31
N ASN A 535 -43.06 9.36 33.07
CA ASN A 535 -44.22 10.16 32.69
C ASN A 535 -44.11 11.65 33.13
N VAL A 536 -42.90 12.20 33.06
CA VAL A 536 -42.65 13.62 33.35
C VAL A 536 -43.30 14.48 32.27
N ARG A 537 -44.09 15.47 32.70
CA ARG A 537 -44.84 16.37 31.80
C ARG A 537 -44.09 17.69 31.59
N ASP A 538 -44.57 18.47 30.62
CA ASP A 538 -44.11 19.83 30.39
C ASP A 538 -44.37 20.71 31.63
N ASN A 539 -43.45 21.61 31.93
CA ASN A 539 -43.39 22.45 33.14
C ASN A 539 -43.32 21.68 34.47
N ALA A 540 -42.86 20.44 34.46
CA ALA A 540 -42.60 19.69 35.69
C ALA A 540 -41.47 20.30 36.53
N THR A 541 -41.64 20.30 37.85
CA THR A 541 -40.63 20.76 38.81
C THR A 541 -39.65 19.65 39.14
N LEU A 542 -38.36 19.93 38.94
CA LEU A 542 -37.26 19.03 39.28
C LEU A 542 -36.31 19.73 40.25
N VAL A 543 -35.80 19.00 41.22
CA VAL A 543 -34.82 19.50 42.19
C VAL A 543 -33.47 18.83 41.91
N LEU A 544 -32.47 19.65 41.62
CA LEU A 544 -31.08 19.24 41.50
C LEU A 544 -30.41 19.34 42.87
N SER A 545 -29.92 18.21 43.40
CA SER A 545 -29.23 18.16 44.70
C SER A 545 -27.86 17.55 44.56
N MET A 546 -26.86 18.09 45.27
CA MET A 546 -25.54 17.46 45.38
C MET A 546 -25.66 16.18 46.21
N VAL A 547 -24.98 15.12 45.77
CA VAL A 547 -24.85 13.87 46.54
C VAL A 547 -23.97 14.16 47.76
N LEU A 548 -24.59 14.50 48.89
CA LEU A 548 -23.92 14.48 50.20
C LEU A 548 -23.68 13.01 50.54
N HIS A 549 -22.42 12.56 50.54
CA HIS A 549 -22.03 11.18 50.80
C HIS A 549 -22.96 10.46 51.79
N THR A 550 -23.83 9.61 51.25
CA THR A 550 -24.48 8.50 51.95
C THR A 550 -24.72 7.37 50.95
N GLN A 551 -23.63 6.79 50.44
CA GLN A 551 -23.63 5.37 50.05
C GLN A 551 -23.61 4.51 51.32
N GLN A 552 -24.63 4.64 52.16
CA GLN A 552 -24.98 3.63 53.14
C GLN A 552 -26.38 3.15 52.78
N ASN A 553 -26.44 2.20 51.83
CA ASN A 553 -27.41 1.08 51.81
C ASN A 553 -27.42 0.22 50.54
N TYR A 554 -26.45 0.37 49.62
CA TYR A 554 -26.25 -0.62 48.53
C TYR A 554 -24.84 -1.22 48.42
N ASP A 555 -23.83 -0.69 49.14
CA ASP A 555 -22.43 -1.15 49.05
C ASP A 555 -21.92 -1.97 50.26
N GLN A 556 -22.79 -2.50 51.12
CA GLN A 556 -22.36 -3.46 52.17
C GLN A 556 -22.22 -4.91 51.69
N ASN A 557 -22.27 -5.16 50.37
CA ASN A 557 -22.03 -6.50 49.79
C ASN A 557 -20.85 -6.54 48.80
N GLN A 558 -19.93 -5.58 48.84
CA GLN A 558 -18.78 -5.56 47.91
C GLN A 558 -17.74 -6.68 48.16
N ASP A 559 -17.68 -7.29 49.36
CA ASP A 559 -16.76 -8.42 49.60
C ASP A 559 -17.30 -9.79 49.11
N ASN A 560 -18.55 -9.85 48.63
CA ASN A 560 -19.15 -11.06 48.04
C ASN A 560 -19.39 -10.93 46.52
N GLN A 561 -18.95 -9.83 45.89
CA GLN A 561 -19.26 -9.51 44.49
C GLN A 561 -18.26 -10.14 43.50
N GLU A 562 -17.02 -10.44 43.92
CA GLU A 562 -16.01 -11.04 43.02
C GLU A 562 -16.28 -12.52 42.70
N GLU A 563 -16.93 -13.28 43.59
CA GLU A 563 -17.30 -14.68 43.31
C GLU A 563 -18.64 -14.82 42.55
N ARG A 564 -19.48 -13.77 42.50
CA ARG A 564 -20.79 -13.82 41.82
C ARG A 564 -20.77 -13.27 40.39
N ASN A 565 -19.73 -12.51 40.02
CA ASN A 565 -19.55 -11.94 38.68
C ASN A 565 -19.21 -12.98 37.59
N ALA A 566 -18.99 -14.25 37.94
CA ALA A 566 -18.77 -15.32 36.97
C ALA A 566 -20.05 -16.08 36.53
N LEU A 567 -21.21 -15.81 37.15
CA LEU A 567 -22.40 -16.66 37.01
C LEU A 567 -23.74 -15.93 36.80
N LEU A 568 -23.71 -14.61 36.58
CA LEU A 568 -24.86 -13.84 36.10
C LEU A 568 -24.48 -13.28 34.73
N GLU A 569 -25.20 -13.68 33.67
CA GLU A 569 -25.09 -13.02 32.37
C GLU A 569 -25.30 -11.51 32.59
N ASP A 570 -24.29 -10.68 32.27
CA ASP A 570 -24.42 -9.22 32.29
C ASP A 570 -25.67 -8.83 31.46
N ASP A 571 -26.72 -8.37 32.14
CA ASP A 571 -27.92 -7.84 31.48
C ASP A 571 -27.47 -6.71 30.55
N LYS A 572 -27.55 -6.92 29.23
CA LYS A 572 -27.11 -5.93 28.25
C LYS A 572 -28.04 -4.69 28.34
N VAL A 573 -27.50 -3.48 28.25
CA VAL A 573 -28.30 -2.24 28.41
C VAL A 573 -28.36 -1.43 27.12
N PHE A 574 -29.57 -0.96 26.74
CA PHE A 574 -29.82 -0.13 25.54
C PHE A 574 -30.66 1.12 25.86
N HIS A 575 -30.59 2.15 25.00
CA HIS A 575 -31.39 3.37 25.13
C HIS A 575 -32.53 3.44 24.11
N LEU A 576 -32.22 3.84 22.87
CA LEU A 576 -33.20 4.00 21.79
C LEU A 576 -33.10 2.85 20.78
N VAL A 577 -31.88 2.41 20.48
CA VAL A 577 -31.62 1.35 19.48
C VAL A 577 -30.91 0.16 20.14
N ARG A 578 -31.34 -1.07 19.80
CA ARG A 578 -30.66 -2.28 20.25
C ARG A 578 -29.43 -2.58 19.37
N PRO A 579 -28.25 -2.85 19.96
CA PRO A 579 -27.07 -3.25 19.21
C PRO A 579 -27.26 -4.47 18.30
N ASP A 580 -28.04 -5.48 18.73
CA ASP A 580 -28.24 -6.72 17.97
C ASP A 580 -29.09 -6.50 16.67
N GLU A 581 -29.89 -5.43 16.59
CA GLU A 581 -30.68 -5.09 15.38
C GLU A 581 -29.81 -4.45 14.26
N LEU A 582 -28.60 -3.99 14.58
CA LEU A 582 -27.66 -3.43 13.59
C LEU A 582 -27.05 -4.49 12.68
N ASP A 583 -26.96 -5.74 13.14
CA ASP A 583 -26.41 -6.87 12.37
C ASP A 583 -27.47 -7.64 11.58
N GLU A 584 -28.70 -7.80 12.10
CA GLU A 584 -29.78 -8.47 11.36
C GLU A 584 -30.27 -7.67 10.13
N MET A 585 -30.19 -6.34 10.17
CA MET A 585 -30.60 -5.45 9.07
C MET A 585 -29.74 -5.61 7.80
N LYS A 586 -28.59 -6.30 7.89
CA LYS A 586 -27.72 -6.64 6.75
C LYS A 586 -28.09 -7.99 6.10
N SER A 587 -28.80 -8.87 6.80
CA SER A 587 -28.98 -10.28 6.37
C SER A 587 -30.23 -10.53 5.51
N LYS A 588 -31.27 -9.70 5.62
CA LYS A 588 -32.53 -9.90 4.88
C LYS A 588 -32.86 -8.70 3.98
N ARG A 589 -32.23 -8.57 2.81
CA ARG A 589 -32.67 -7.60 1.78
C ARG A 589 -32.93 -8.27 0.45
N GLY A 590 -34.20 -8.59 0.22
CA GLY A 590 -34.77 -9.03 -1.06
C GLY A 590 -35.33 -7.84 -1.86
N MET A 591 -35.53 -8.07 -3.16
CA MET A 591 -35.74 -7.11 -4.26
C MET A 591 -36.80 -5.99 -4.08
N LYS A 592 -37.67 -6.03 -3.05
CA LYS A 592 -38.69 -4.99 -2.77
C LYS A 592 -38.15 -3.80 -1.97
N ASP A 593 -36.95 -3.93 -1.37
CA ASP A 593 -36.32 -2.91 -0.52
C ASP A 593 -35.59 -1.79 -1.27
N LYS A 594 -35.39 -1.87 -2.59
CA LYS A 594 -34.61 -0.85 -3.31
C LYS A 594 -35.27 0.54 -3.35
N SER A 595 -36.59 0.64 -3.27
CA SER A 595 -37.30 1.92 -3.19
C SER A 595 -37.39 2.43 -1.75
N MET A 596 -37.67 1.55 -0.79
CA MET A 596 -37.74 1.87 0.64
C MET A 596 -36.36 2.26 1.19
N THR A 597 -35.31 1.51 0.85
CA THR A 597 -33.92 1.84 1.20
C THR A 597 -33.50 3.15 0.55
N LYS A 598 -33.94 3.45 -0.68
CA LYS A 598 -33.67 4.75 -1.32
C LYS A 598 -34.38 5.90 -0.61
N ALA A 599 -35.66 5.74 -0.27
CA ALA A 599 -36.43 6.72 0.48
C ALA A 599 -35.85 6.94 1.90
N ILE A 600 -35.43 5.87 2.57
CA ILE A 600 -34.73 5.92 3.86
C ILE A 600 -33.39 6.67 3.72
N THR A 601 -32.58 6.38 2.69
CA THR A 601 -31.32 7.11 2.44
C THR A 601 -31.55 8.58 2.07
N GLU A 602 -32.68 8.90 1.43
CA GLU A 602 -33.08 10.27 1.07
C GLU A 602 -33.57 11.06 2.30
N ILE A 603 -34.29 10.41 3.22
CA ILE A 603 -34.65 10.98 4.54
C ILE A 603 -33.38 11.27 5.36
N TYR A 604 -32.40 10.37 5.35
CA TYR A 604 -31.13 10.61 6.03
C TYR A 604 -30.33 11.74 5.38
N LEU A 605 -30.27 11.76 4.04
CA LEU A 605 -29.54 12.81 3.32
C LEU A 605 -30.18 14.19 3.52
N THR A 606 -31.52 14.28 3.54
CA THR A 606 -32.22 15.54 3.84
C THR A 606 -31.98 16.01 5.28
N ARG A 607 -31.87 15.10 6.27
CA ARG A 607 -31.45 15.45 7.64
C ARG A 607 -30.03 16.00 7.67
N LEU A 608 -29.08 15.31 7.01
CA LEU A 608 -27.69 15.76 6.92
C LEU A 608 -27.57 17.13 6.23
N LEU A 609 -28.34 17.35 5.15
CA LEU A 609 -28.41 18.63 4.45
C LEU A 609 -29.03 19.74 5.31
N SER A 610 -30.02 19.42 6.15
CA SER A 610 -30.61 20.37 7.12
C SER A 610 -29.56 20.84 8.12
N VAL A 611 -28.82 19.89 8.71
CA VAL A 611 -27.75 20.19 9.68
C VAL A 611 -26.59 20.93 9.01
N LYS A 612 -26.20 20.54 7.78
CA LYS A 612 -25.19 21.26 7.00
C LYS A 612 -25.61 22.70 6.71
N GLY A 613 -26.83 22.90 6.23
CA GLY A 613 -27.34 24.23 5.89
C GLY A 613 -27.50 25.15 7.11
N THR A 614 -27.87 24.62 8.27
CA THR A 614 -27.95 25.38 9.53
C THR A 614 -26.59 25.75 10.09
N LEU A 615 -25.56 24.93 9.91
CA LEU A 615 -24.22 25.20 10.44
C LEU A 615 -23.31 25.95 9.45
N GLN A 616 -23.73 26.12 8.20
CA GLN A 616 -22.91 26.61 7.09
C GLN A 616 -22.23 27.96 7.40
N GLN A 617 -22.96 28.94 7.92
CA GLN A 617 -22.41 30.27 8.22
C GLN A 617 -21.28 30.20 9.27
N PHE A 618 -21.44 29.38 10.32
CA PHE A 618 -20.41 29.21 11.35
C PHE A 618 -19.15 28.54 10.79
N VAL A 619 -19.31 27.61 9.85
CA VAL A 619 -18.20 26.98 9.13
C VAL A 619 -17.48 28.01 8.25
N ASP A 620 -18.24 28.80 7.49
CA ASP A 620 -17.71 29.87 6.64
C ASP A 620 -16.95 30.91 7.45
N ASP A 621 -17.50 31.36 8.58
CA ASP A 621 -16.88 32.35 9.46
C ASP A 621 -15.58 31.82 10.08
N PHE A 622 -15.55 30.55 10.51
CA PHE A 622 -14.32 29.92 10.99
C PHE A 622 -13.27 29.80 9.88
N PHE A 623 -13.64 29.33 8.68
CA PHE A 623 -12.71 29.18 7.56
C PHE A 623 -12.16 30.54 7.11
N ARG A 624 -13.01 31.58 7.04
CA ARG A 624 -12.58 32.95 6.77
C ARG A 624 -11.63 33.45 7.85
N SER A 625 -11.95 33.26 9.12
CA SER A 625 -11.05 33.71 10.20
C SER A 625 -9.68 33.04 10.17
N VAL A 626 -9.60 31.79 9.74
CA VAL A 626 -8.34 31.04 9.63
C VAL A 626 -7.56 31.39 8.35
N LEU A 627 -8.26 31.68 7.25
CA LEU A 627 -7.69 31.89 5.92
C LEU A 627 -7.62 33.38 5.49
N CYS A 628 -8.02 34.35 6.31
CA CYS A 628 -7.93 35.77 5.98
C CYS A 628 -6.53 36.35 6.31
N SER A 629 -5.84 36.86 5.29
CA SER A 629 -4.46 37.40 5.30
C SER A 629 -4.25 38.74 6.03
N GLY A 630 -5.25 39.25 6.76
CA GLY A 630 -5.21 40.60 7.35
C GLY A 630 -4.28 40.75 8.56
N LYS A 631 -3.85 39.65 9.20
CA LYS A 631 -2.95 39.68 10.37
C LYS A 631 -1.95 38.54 10.29
N VAL A 632 -0.78 38.84 9.72
CA VAL A 632 0.52 38.15 9.90
C VAL A 632 0.42 36.64 10.21
N VAL A 633 0.14 35.81 9.20
CA VAL A 633 0.38 34.36 9.30
C VAL A 633 1.47 33.96 8.30
N PRO A 634 2.49 33.17 8.72
CA PRO A 634 3.61 32.84 7.84
C PRO A 634 3.23 31.99 6.60
N PRO A 635 3.98 32.09 5.49
CA PRO A 635 3.59 31.62 4.14
C PRO A 635 3.61 30.10 3.91
N ALA A 636 3.60 29.28 4.96
CA ALA A 636 3.82 27.84 4.83
C ALA A 636 2.49 27.05 4.73
N ILE A 637 1.75 27.19 3.63
CA ILE A 637 0.36 26.71 3.42
C ILE A 637 0.04 25.29 3.96
N ASN A 638 0.98 24.33 3.98
CA ASN A 638 0.67 22.95 4.42
C ASN A 638 0.71 22.72 5.95
N LEU A 639 1.35 23.62 6.70
CA LEU A 639 1.65 23.43 8.13
C LEU A 639 0.62 24.05 9.09
N PRO A 640 0.12 25.28 8.85
CA PRO A 640 -1.07 25.80 9.51
C PRO A 640 -2.24 24.82 9.40
N LEU A 641 -2.36 24.06 8.32
CA LEU A 641 -3.46 23.11 8.15
C LEU A 641 -3.46 21.98 9.19
N ARG A 642 -2.29 21.41 9.50
CA ARG A 642 -2.19 20.37 10.55
C ARG A 642 -2.57 20.94 11.91
N PHE A 643 -2.11 22.15 12.20
CA PHE A 643 -2.47 22.86 13.42
C PHE A 643 -3.98 23.12 13.48
N TRP A 644 -4.55 23.74 12.45
CA TRP A 644 -5.97 24.09 12.38
C TRP A 644 -6.89 22.87 12.39
N VAL A 645 -6.54 21.79 11.69
CA VAL A 645 -7.27 20.52 11.75
C VAL A 645 -7.24 19.93 13.15
N ASN A 646 -6.10 19.97 13.84
CA ASN A 646 -5.99 19.46 15.20
C ASN A 646 -6.82 20.29 16.19
N ILE A 647 -6.79 21.62 16.08
CA ILE A 647 -7.57 22.54 16.92
C ILE A 647 -9.07 22.43 16.63
N LEU A 648 -9.46 22.29 15.36
CA LEU A 648 -10.86 22.14 14.95
C LEU A 648 -11.45 20.81 15.46
N LYS A 649 -10.70 19.71 15.37
CA LYS A 649 -11.14 18.41 15.90
C LYS A 649 -11.17 18.38 17.42
N ASN A 650 -10.28 19.11 18.08
CA ASN A 650 -10.11 19.06 19.53
C ASN A 650 -10.33 20.45 20.16
N PRO A 651 -11.57 20.99 20.17
CA PRO A 651 -11.83 22.30 20.75
C PRO A 651 -11.56 22.33 22.26
N HIS A 652 -11.60 21.17 22.94
CA HIS A 652 -11.19 21.03 24.34
C HIS A 652 -9.69 21.26 24.59
N PHE A 653 -8.85 21.35 23.55
CA PHE A 653 -7.47 21.81 23.72
C PHE A 653 -7.38 23.32 23.92
N THR A 654 -8.36 24.07 23.42
CA THR A 654 -8.39 25.54 23.47
C THR A 654 -9.32 26.05 24.55
N PHE A 655 -10.45 25.36 24.77
CA PHE A 655 -11.50 25.78 25.69
C PHE A 655 -11.73 24.75 26.79
N ASP A 656 -12.17 25.22 27.95
CA ASP A 656 -12.63 24.36 29.03
C ASP A 656 -14.08 23.90 28.78
N VAL A 657 -14.21 22.96 27.85
CA VAL A 657 -15.49 22.41 27.38
C VAL A 657 -15.45 20.88 27.31
N HIS A 658 -16.62 20.27 27.42
CA HIS A 658 -16.81 18.84 27.17
C HIS A 658 -17.31 18.59 25.74
N VAL A 659 -16.62 17.71 25.02
CA VAL A 659 -16.96 17.34 23.65
C VAL A 659 -17.54 15.93 23.66
N THR A 660 -18.81 15.80 23.31
CA THR A 660 -19.44 14.47 23.18
C THR A 660 -19.00 13.81 21.87
N GLU A 661 -19.05 12.48 21.80
CA GLU A 661 -18.62 11.72 20.62
C GLU A 661 -19.36 12.10 19.34
N VAL A 662 -20.65 12.45 19.43
CA VAL A 662 -21.44 12.88 18.27
C VAL A 662 -20.96 14.23 17.73
N VAL A 663 -20.60 15.14 18.63
CA VAL A 663 -20.07 16.47 18.28
C VAL A 663 -18.66 16.31 17.70
N ASP A 664 -17.81 15.47 18.29
CA ASP A 664 -16.48 15.13 17.76
C ASP A 664 -16.55 14.55 16.34
N ALA A 665 -17.50 13.65 16.10
CA ALA A 665 -17.74 13.10 14.76
C ALA A 665 -18.16 14.18 13.75
N SER A 666 -18.99 15.14 14.17
CA SER A 666 -19.42 16.26 13.31
C SER A 666 -18.27 17.25 13.04
N LEU A 667 -17.45 17.56 14.04
CA LEU A 667 -16.22 18.36 13.88
C LEU A 667 -15.21 17.66 12.96
N SER A 668 -15.11 16.34 13.04
CA SER A 668 -14.27 15.53 12.14
C SER A 668 -14.72 15.62 10.68
N VAL A 669 -16.02 15.70 10.40
CA VAL A 669 -16.56 15.94 9.06
C VAL A 669 -16.13 17.32 8.54
N ILE A 670 -16.27 18.37 9.35
CA ILE A 670 -15.87 19.74 8.97
C ILE A 670 -14.36 19.83 8.78
N ALA A 671 -13.58 19.19 9.64
CA ALA A 671 -12.12 19.12 9.51
C ALA A 671 -11.68 18.38 8.24
N GLN A 672 -12.41 17.33 7.84
CA GLN A 672 -12.16 16.68 6.55
C GLN A 672 -12.48 17.60 5.37
N THR A 673 -13.56 18.38 5.43
CA THR A 673 -13.88 19.40 4.42
C THR A 673 -12.77 20.44 4.33
N PHE A 674 -12.26 20.93 5.47
CA PHE A 674 -11.13 21.86 5.50
C PHE A 674 -9.87 21.26 4.85
N MET A 675 -9.54 20.01 5.15
CA MET A 675 -8.43 19.31 4.50
C MET A 675 -8.64 19.15 3.00
N ASP A 676 -9.85 18.78 2.57
CA ASP A 676 -10.19 18.60 1.16
C ASP A 676 -10.09 19.93 0.39
N ALA A 677 -10.44 21.05 1.02
CA ALA A 677 -10.29 22.40 0.46
C ALA A 677 -8.83 22.76 0.18
N CYS A 678 -7.89 22.15 0.90
CA CYS A 678 -6.47 22.43 0.75
C CYS A 678 -5.77 21.49 -0.24
N THR A 679 -6.50 20.52 -0.81
CA THR A 679 -5.94 19.61 -1.80
C THR A 679 -5.94 20.21 -3.20
N LYS A 680 -4.81 20.11 -3.90
CA LYS A 680 -4.68 20.56 -5.30
C LYS A 680 -5.36 19.63 -6.32
N THR A 681 -5.77 18.44 -5.91
CA THR A 681 -6.47 17.48 -6.79
C THR A 681 -7.94 17.84 -6.92
N GLU A 682 -8.45 17.89 -8.15
CA GLU A 682 -9.89 17.93 -8.39
C GLU A 682 -10.54 16.63 -7.92
N HIS A 683 -11.53 16.74 -7.04
CA HIS A 683 -12.24 15.58 -6.52
C HIS A 683 -13.33 15.19 -7.51
N LYS A 684 -13.17 14.04 -8.18
CA LYS A 684 -14.25 13.44 -8.96
C LYS A 684 -15.21 12.76 -8.00
N LEU A 685 -16.41 13.32 -7.84
CA LEU A 685 -17.45 12.68 -7.05
C LEU A 685 -18.05 11.52 -7.84
N SER A 686 -18.45 10.49 -7.13
CA SER A 686 -19.16 9.33 -7.64
C SER A 686 -20.22 8.93 -6.63
N ARG A 687 -21.11 8.00 -7.01
CA ARG A 687 -22.11 7.45 -6.07
C ARG A 687 -21.49 6.71 -4.88
N ASP A 688 -20.24 6.28 -5.03
CA ASP A 688 -19.47 5.58 -4.00
C ASP A 688 -18.60 6.55 -3.17
N SER A 689 -18.70 7.86 -3.42
CA SER A 689 -17.99 8.86 -2.64
C SER A 689 -18.55 8.93 -1.22
N PRO A 690 -17.68 9.08 -0.21
CA PRO A 690 -18.11 9.28 1.18
C PRO A 690 -19.11 10.43 1.33
N SER A 691 -20.12 10.25 2.19
CA SER A 691 -21.22 11.21 2.38
C SER A 691 -20.72 12.61 2.79
N ASN A 692 -19.69 12.70 3.62
CA ASN A 692 -19.05 13.97 4.01
C ASN A 692 -18.51 14.76 2.81
N LYS A 693 -17.96 14.07 1.79
CA LYS A 693 -17.48 14.71 0.55
C LYS A 693 -18.63 15.19 -0.33
N LEU A 694 -19.73 14.44 -0.37
CA LEU A 694 -20.92 14.83 -1.12
C LEU A 694 -21.60 16.07 -0.48
N LEU A 695 -21.64 16.15 0.85
CA LEU A 695 -22.31 17.24 1.59
C LEU A 695 -21.70 18.62 1.32
N TYR A 696 -20.37 18.73 1.23
CA TYR A 696 -19.65 20.00 1.01
C TYR A 696 -19.06 20.13 -0.40
N ALA A 697 -19.51 19.30 -1.34
CA ALA A 697 -19.01 19.24 -2.71
C ALA A 697 -19.07 20.58 -3.45
N LYS A 698 -20.09 21.40 -3.16
CA LYS A 698 -20.36 22.67 -3.84
C LYS A 698 -19.45 23.78 -3.30
N GLU A 699 -19.33 23.85 -1.98
CA GLU A 699 -18.55 24.85 -1.24
C GLU A 699 -17.04 24.62 -1.37
N ILE A 700 -16.61 23.38 -1.63
CA ILE A 700 -15.18 23.04 -1.72
C ILE A 700 -14.44 23.89 -2.75
N SER A 701 -15.10 24.27 -3.85
CA SER A 701 -14.53 25.11 -4.90
C SER A 701 -14.27 26.54 -4.41
N THR A 702 -15.21 27.08 -3.62
CA THR A 702 -15.08 28.39 -2.96
C THR A 702 -13.98 28.36 -1.91
N TYR A 703 -13.93 27.32 -1.08
CA TYR A 703 -12.87 27.19 -0.08
C TYR A 703 -11.49 26.99 -0.70
N LYS A 704 -11.39 26.22 -1.80
CA LYS A 704 -10.14 26.10 -2.57
C LYS A 704 -9.66 27.46 -3.06
N LYS A 705 -10.57 28.29 -3.59
CA LYS A 705 -10.26 29.65 -4.00
C LYS A 705 -9.75 30.50 -2.83
N MET A 706 -10.36 30.41 -1.65
CA MET A 706 -9.88 31.09 -0.45
C MET A 706 -8.49 30.62 -0.02
N VAL A 707 -8.21 29.31 -0.14
CA VAL A 707 -6.88 28.74 0.17
C VAL A 707 -5.85 29.13 -0.88
N ASP A 708 -6.23 29.27 -2.15
CA ASP A 708 -5.33 29.74 -3.21
C ASP A 708 -5.05 31.25 -3.13
N GLU A 709 -5.97 32.04 -2.57
CA GLU A 709 -5.81 33.48 -2.28
C GLU A 709 -4.94 33.75 -1.04
N TYR A 710 -4.91 32.81 -0.09
CA TYR A 710 -4.12 32.84 1.13
C TYR A 710 -2.68 32.35 0.91
#